data_AF-A0AAE3BY89-F1
#
_entry.id   AF-A0AAE3BY89-F1
#
_cell.length_a   1.000
_cell.length_b   1.000
_cell.length_c   1.000
_cell.angle_alpha   90.00
_cell.angle_beta   90.00
_cell.angle_gamma   90.00
#
_symmetry.space_group_name_H-M   'P 1'
#
loop_
_entity.id
_entity.type
_entity.pdbx_description
1 polymer ?
#
loop_
_entity_poly.entity_id
_entity_poly.type
_entity_poly.pdbx_seq_one_letter_code
_entity_poly.pdbx_strand_id
1 'polypeptide(L)'
;MPNINNTHLLHANTDYIITLAQADTDDGIKNFFIDNHTNTAYQLVSLKNREIQFHQTAPSILDILKKNGSLLANRMVHVNLSELIQGINLTGNSSLTTNPNFTKLILSQYNTVITQPNRFKAISELSQVEKNQYQQLTRSTDTAQLRAALLSLIDDEVKGELNIMAKEWGMYGMSACEVDKKSYALFKEFYDEKMKEHAVCKDDYKKLDFATQNIKTAITDPRCLNAKLTPLQIFKAAYQLGDIPAVSNFRFMFNPASKDDGKYREWMYHFDNSNYAAEFKLITTRTANSLEANTEQCLAAFPYDTESTIRFTKNEAATKFPTMDNLQHEFSHVPGAHYTVIRNPNNTTPIETGIRTEMIVHHRSASGQNETQSRDAELMTFHGTERCQPFLSIQELASAPHLTSLQRFVLGGFIDTDPNEFIDKLREEKETLNAQVKQSIQHQHFVPLDNITVAKFSEQGIQVTNQSLFNKQVSTYDNLPEVLDKIPKLKLDHPLTEQQKTVLAIVPLLMNYDQNAELKPDCSENKAFPARTQLRERTKEAFTKPLLRDLPNITFHDPADHLIANQHIIQLAKDIQQFYQDVVQSLTISNTEPKQIALYESRAALAEEYISQFDKRATYPETHQVLALFTYYMIEDLKSDSELQRNNQALFHKIEAQQRPLLQHFASHRLLNDMLSDG
;
A
#
# COMPACT_ATOMS: atom_id res chain seq x y z
N MET A 1 11.76 24.99 36.50
CA MET A 1 13.19 24.74 36.20
C MET A 1 13.83 24.11 37.43
N PRO A 2 14.22 22.84 37.43
CA PRO A 2 15.26 22.38 38.34
C PRO A 2 16.60 22.72 37.69
N ASN A 3 17.30 23.71 38.26
CA ASN A 3 18.75 23.80 38.09
C ASN A 3 19.31 22.57 38.80
N ILE A 4 19.69 21.53 38.06
CA ILE A 4 20.44 20.42 38.64
C ILE A 4 21.84 20.98 38.89
N ASN A 5 22.02 21.58 40.06
CA ASN A 5 23.32 21.97 40.54
C ASN A 5 24.14 20.70 40.77
N ASN A 6 25.40 20.74 40.37
CA ASN A 6 26.38 19.65 40.23
C ASN A 6 26.49 18.60 41.35
N THR A 7 25.79 18.71 42.47
CA THR A 7 26.01 17.85 43.65
C THR A 7 25.35 16.47 43.57
N HIS A 8 24.23 16.27 42.86
CA HIS A 8 23.57 14.96 42.88
C HIS A 8 24.28 13.85 42.07
N LEU A 9 25.02 14.22 41.02
CA LEU A 9 25.81 13.30 40.21
C LEU A 9 27.27 13.16 40.71
N LEU A 10 27.77 14.13 41.48
CA LEU A 10 29.16 14.16 41.99
C LEU A 10 29.35 13.50 43.36
N HIS A 11 28.28 13.22 44.12
CA HIS A 11 28.42 12.72 45.50
C HIS A 11 28.65 11.22 45.64
N ALA A 12 28.69 10.47 44.54
CA ALA A 12 28.95 9.06 44.59
C ALA A 12 30.26 8.76 43.85
N ASN A 13 31.32 8.44 44.60
CA ASN A 13 32.48 7.67 44.15
C ASN A 13 32.03 6.25 43.78
N THR A 14 31.07 6.14 42.87
CA THR A 14 30.52 4.90 42.35
C THR A 14 30.56 4.98 40.85
N ASP A 15 30.84 3.85 40.22
CA ASP A 15 30.77 3.63 38.78
C ASP A 15 29.36 3.96 38.24
N TYR A 16 29.07 5.25 38.11
CA TYR A 16 27.78 5.75 37.66
C TYR A 16 27.77 5.73 36.13
N ILE A 17 27.10 4.72 35.60
CA ILE A 17 27.04 4.43 34.18
C ILE A 17 26.03 5.36 33.52
N ILE A 18 26.52 6.16 32.57
CA ILE A 18 25.71 7.00 31.68
C ILE A 18 25.92 6.57 30.23
N THR A 19 24.86 6.62 29.42
CA THR A 19 24.96 6.39 27.97
C THR A 19 25.01 7.74 27.26
N LEU A 20 26.00 7.95 26.38
CA LEU A 20 26.03 9.12 25.48
C LEU A 20 25.44 8.77 24.11
N ALA A 21 24.76 9.72 23.49
CA ALA A 21 24.39 9.69 22.08
C ALA A 21 24.70 11.05 21.41
N GLN A 22 25.19 11.02 20.18
CA GLN A 22 25.30 12.22 19.33
C GLN A 22 24.28 12.12 18.19
N ALA A 23 23.58 13.22 17.98
CA ALA A 23 22.39 13.23 17.16
C ALA A 23 22.35 14.49 16.28
N ASP A 24 22.06 14.29 14.99
CA ASP A 24 21.83 15.39 14.05
C ASP A 24 20.37 15.87 14.16
N THR A 25 20.15 17.13 14.53
CA THR A 25 18.83 17.74 14.72
C THR A 25 18.64 18.90 13.74
N ASP A 26 17.42 19.41 13.59
CA ASP A 26 17.15 20.59 12.75
C ASP A 26 17.98 21.83 13.17
N ASP A 27 18.41 21.87 14.45
CA ASP A 27 19.27 22.92 15.02
C ASP A 27 20.77 22.55 15.04
N GLY A 28 21.18 21.56 14.24
CA GLY A 28 22.54 21.02 14.13
C GLY A 28 22.83 19.87 15.10
N ILE A 29 24.11 19.49 15.19
CA ILE A 29 24.56 18.34 15.99
C ILE A 29 24.41 18.63 17.49
N LYS A 30 23.69 17.76 18.21
CA LYS A 30 23.51 17.81 19.67
C LYS A 30 24.05 16.54 20.33
N ASN A 31 24.45 16.66 21.60
CA ASN A 31 24.88 15.53 22.43
C ASN A 31 23.87 15.30 23.56
N PHE A 32 23.48 14.04 23.77
CA PHE A 32 22.53 13.61 24.77
C PHE A 32 23.16 12.63 25.75
N PHE A 33 22.73 12.71 27.00
CA PHE A 33 23.15 11.89 28.13
C PHE A 33 21.91 11.18 28.68
N ILE A 34 21.96 9.85 28.78
CA ILE A 34 20.87 9.04 29.30
C ILE A 34 21.29 8.54 30.68
N ASP A 35 20.51 8.91 31.68
CA ASP A 35 20.59 8.33 33.00
C ASP A 35 19.75 7.05 33.02
N ASN A 36 20.47 5.92 33.08
CA ASN A 36 19.87 4.59 33.06
C ASN A 36 19.16 4.23 34.37
N HIS A 37 19.46 4.90 35.49
CA HIS A 37 18.82 4.65 36.77
C HIS A 37 17.49 5.40 36.90
N THR A 38 17.45 6.65 36.47
CA THR A 38 16.24 7.48 36.59
C THR A 38 15.34 7.43 35.36
N ASN A 39 15.72 6.67 34.32
CA ASN A 39 14.99 6.62 33.06
C ASN A 39 14.71 8.04 32.56
N THR A 40 15.77 8.84 32.40
CA THR A 40 15.69 10.26 32.00
C THR A 40 16.82 10.62 31.02
N ALA A 41 16.50 11.39 29.98
CA ALA A 41 17.50 11.92 29.05
C ALA A 41 17.76 13.42 29.29
N TYR A 42 19.00 13.81 29.05
CA TYR A 42 19.50 15.16 29.22
C TYR A 42 20.25 15.61 27.98
N GLN A 43 19.98 16.82 27.50
CA GLN A 43 20.74 17.45 26.42
C GLN A 43 21.88 18.28 27.01
N LEU A 44 23.06 18.19 26.43
CA LEU A 44 24.16 19.11 26.72
C LEU A 44 23.87 20.48 26.11
N VAL A 45 23.80 21.51 26.95
CA VAL A 45 23.44 22.88 26.54
C VAL A 45 24.67 23.77 26.45
N SER A 46 25.53 23.72 27.46
CA SER A 46 26.78 24.50 27.45
C SER A 46 27.86 23.88 28.33
N LEU A 47 29.11 24.21 27.99
CA LEU A 47 30.29 23.90 28.78
C LEU A 47 31.07 25.21 28.97
N LYS A 48 30.93 25.84 30.13
CA LYS A 48 31.60 27.12 30.45
C LYS A 48 32.18 27.04 31.86
N ASN A 49 33.41 27.53 32.03
CA ASN A 49 34.07 27.64 33.33
C ASN A 49 34.06 26.35 34.19
N ARG A 50 34.24 25.19 33.56
CA ARG A 50 34.21 23.86 34.23
C ARG A 50 32.84 23.49 34.83
N GLU A 51 31.78 24.21 34.47
CA GLU A 51 30.41 23.83 34.74
C GLU A 51 29.79 23.24 33.47
N ILE A 52 29.16 22.07 33.62
CA ILE A 52 28.42 21.39 32.57
C ILE A 52 26.93 21.68 32.82
N GLN A 53 26.26 22.28 31.83
CA GLN A 53 24.82 22.52 31.90
C GLN A 53 24.05 21.49 31.07
N PHE A 54 23.13 20.82 31.74
CA PHE A 54 22.21 19.87 31.16
C PHE A 54 20.78 20.40 31.20
N HIS A 55 20.02 20.16 30.14
CA HIS A 55 18.56 20.30 30.17
C HIS A 55 17.91 18.93 30.12
N GLN A 56 17.04 18.64 31.08
CA GLN A 56 16.18 17.47 31.00
C GLN A 56 15.30 17.58 29.76
N THR A 57 15.30 16.53 28.94
CA THR A 57 14.50 16.47 27.73
C THR A 57 13.10 15.93 28.03
N ALA A 58 12.16 16.12 27.10
CA ALA A 58 10.84 15.52 27.21
C ALA A 58 10.94 13.98 27.23
N PRO A 59 10.05 13.25 27.93
CA PRO A 59 10.04 11.78 27.93
C PRO A 59 10.02 11.15 26.53
N SER A 60 9.35 11.79 25.56
CA SER A 60 9.35 11.37 24.16
C SER A 60 10.74 11.35 23.52
N ILE A 61 11.64 12.27 23.91
CA ILE A 61 13.04 12.28 23.44
C ILE A 61 13.78 11.08 24.03
N LEU A 62 13.54 10.72 25.29
CA LEU A 62 14.10 9.50 25.87
C LEU A 62 13.55 8.26 25.16
N ASP A 63 12.26 8.21 24.87
CA ASP A 63 11.66 7.09 24.14
C ASP A 63 12.25 6.98 22.73
N ILE A 64 12.46 8.10 22.04
CA ILE A 64 13.17 8.15 20.74
C ILE A 64 14.62 7.67 20.92
N LEU A 65 15.34 8.16 21.92
CA LEU A 65 16.73 7.79 22.18
C LEU A 65 16.86 6.34 22.66
N LYS A 66 15.87 5.76 23.34
CA LYS A 66 15.85 4.35 23.78
C LYS A 66 15.42 3.42 22.67
N LYS A 67 14.33 3.75 21.95
CA LYS A 67 13.86 3.00 20.78
C LYS A 67 14.90 3.00 19.65
N ASN A 68 15.68 4.09 19.55
CA ASN A 68 16.85 4.21 18.66
C ASN A 68 18.19 4.07 19.41
N GLY A 69 18.21 3.54 20.64
CA GLY A 69 19.41 3.33 21.47
C GLY A 69 19.56 1.90 21.96
N SER A 70 18.49 1.10 21.99
CA SER A 70 18.56 -0.35 21.78
C SER A 70 19.30 -0.68 20.47
N LEU A 71 19.29 0.28 19.52
CA LEU A 71 20.13 0.42 18.32
C LEU A 71 21.66 0.28 18.54
N LEU A 72 22.13 0.39 19.78
CA LEU A 72 23.54 0.53 20.11
C LEU A 72 23.97 -0.22 21.38
N ALA A 73 23.17 -1.17 21.88
CA ALA A 73 23.44 -1.86 23.14
C ALA A 73 24.82 -2.57 23.19
N ASN A 74 25.44 -2.86 22.05
CA ASN A 74 26.78 -3.45 21.98
C ASN A 74 27.94 -2.44 21.77
N ARG A 75 27.68 -1.13 21.73
CA ARG A 75 28.72 -0.08 21.69
C ARG A 75 28.35 1.19 22.50
N MET A 76 27.48 1.07 23.50
CA MET A 76 27.39 2.07 24.55
C MET A 76 28.72 2.03 25.32
N VAL A 77 29.52 3.09 25.25
CA VAL A 77 30.66 3.20 26.16
C VAL A 77 30.07 3.48 27.54
N HIS A 78 30.16 2.50 28.43
CA HIS A 78 29.98 2.70 29.86
C HIS A 78 31.13 3.59 30.34
N VAL A 79 30.97 4.92 30.29
CA VAL A 79 31.99 5.83 30.78
C VAL A 79 31.73 6.07 32.27
N ASN A 80 32.74 5.90 33.10
CA ASN A 80 32.66 6.37 34.47
C ASN A 80 32.57 7.91 34.42
N LEU A 81 31.51 8.48 35.02
CA LEU A 81 31.29 9.93 35.03
C LEU A 81 32.53 10.71 35.53
N SER A 82 33.28 10.13 36.48
CA SER A 82 34.52 10.73 36.99
C SER A 82 35.68 10.75 35.97
N GLU A 83 35.78 9.75 35.09
CA GLU A 83 36.76 9.70 33.98
C GLU A 83 36.41 10.70 32.88
N LEU A 84 35.13 10.82 32.53
CA LEU A 84 34.64 11.82 31.57
C LEU A 84 34.95 13.25 32.08
N ILE A 85 34.68 13.51 33.36
CA ILE A 85 34.94 14.80 34.00
C ILE A 85 36.45 15.06 34.12
N GLN A 86 37.28 14.04 34.39
CA GLN A 86 38.74 14.18 34.39
C GLN A 86 39.32 14.48 33.00
N GLY A 87 38.82 13.83 31.94
CA GLY A 87 39.24 14.09 30.55
C GLY A 87 38.92 15.52 30.08
N ILE A 88 37.76 16.04 30.49
CA ILE A 88 37.35 17.44 30.27
C ILE A 88 38.20 18.42 31.10
N ASN A 89 38.56 18.04 32.33
CA ASN A 89 39.31 18.91 33.26
C ASN A 89 40.82 19.03 32.94
N LEU A 90 41.43 18.03 32.29
CA LEU A 90 42.88 17.97 32.08
C LEU A 90 43.38 18.71 30.83
N THR A 91 42.56 18.88 29.79
CA THR A 91 43.07 19.32 28.48
C THR A 91 42.72 20.76 28.11
N GLY A 92 41.80 21.43 28.82
CA GLY A 92 41.40 22.81 28.54
C GLY A 92 40.85 23.04 27.11
N ASN A 93 40.74 21.99 26.31
CA ASN A 93 40.29 21.99 24.93
C ASN A 93 39.01 21.15 24.86
N SER A 94 38.00 21.72 24.22
CA SER A 94 36.67 21.17 23.97
C SER A 94 36.68 19.99 22.96
N SER A 95 37.62 19.05 23.08
CA SER A 95 37.71 17.91 22.17
C SER A 95 37.11 16.66 22.79
N LEU A 96 35.77 16.64 22.89
CA LEU A 96 34.99 15.40 22.79
C LEU A 96 35.06 14.81 21.35
N THR A 97 35.79 15.46 20.45
CA THR A 97 35.83 15.18 19.00
C THR A 97 36.98 14.28 18.54
N THR A 98 37.91 13.87 19.42
CA THR A 98 39.10 13.08 19.00
C THR A 98 39.07 11.59 19.38
N ASN A 99 37.86 11.04 19.57
CA ASN A 99 37.47 9.61 19.46
C ASN A 99 38.03 8.62 20.52
N PRO A 100 37.25 7.59 20.92
CA PRO A 100 36.92 6.50 19.99
C PRO A 100 35.45 6.05 20.04
N ASN A 101 34.83 5.92 18.85
CA ASN A 101 33.54 5.28 18.57
C ASN A 101 32.26 6.03 18.97
N PHE A 102 32.16 7.33 18.68
CA PHE A 102 30.84 7.96 18.55
C PHE A 102 30.19 7.53 17.24
N THR A 103 29.14 6.71 17.29
CA THR A 103 28.30 6.45 16.11
C THR A 103 27.53 7.73 15.78
N LYS A 104 27.77 8.29 14.59
CA LYS A 104 26.99 9.41 14.07
C LYS A 104 25.56 8.93 13.81
N LEU A 105 24.60 9.43 14.58
CA LEU A 105 23.19 9.04 14.46
C LEU A 105 22.42 10.12 13.69
N ILE A 106 21.97 9.79 12.47
CA ILE A 106 21.13 10.67 11.66
C ILE A 106 19.68 10.52 12.14
N LEU A 107 19.30 11.25 13.19
CA LEU A 107 17.95 11.17 13.79
C LEU A 107 16.82 11.66 12.86
N SER A 108 17.15 12.50 11.87
CA SER A 108 16.15 13.07 10.95
C SER A 108 15.43 12.04 10.07
N GLN A 109 15.87 10.78 10.07
CA GLN A 109 15.24 9.69 9.31
C GLN A 109 14.07 8.99 10.03
N TYR A 110 13.87 9.18 11.36
CA TYR A 110 12.96 8.31 12.14
C TYR A 110 11.96 9.05 13.03
N ASN A 111 11.37 10.15 12.53
CA ASN A 111 10.24 10.81 13.20
C ASN A 111 9.01 9.88 13.21
N THR A 112 8.81 9.08 14.26
CA THR A 112 7.58 8.31 14.44
C THR A 112 6.65 9.04 15.41
N VAL A 113 5.53 9.55 14.89
CA VAL A 113 4.42 10.06 15.71
C VAL A 113 3.64 8.86 16.23
N ILE A 114 3.84 8.51 17.50
CA ILE A 114 3.12 7.42 18.17
C ILE A 114 1.84 7.99 18.79
N THR A 115 0.85 8.24 17.95
CA THR A 115 -0.55 8.30 18.39
C THR A 115 -1.39 7.88 17.20
N GLN A 116 -1.89 6.65 17.23
CA GLN A 116 -2.89 6.23 16.25
C GLN A 116 -4.22 6.90 16.64
N PRO A 117 -4.75 7.84 15.85
CA PRO A 117 -6.09 8.35 16.10
C PRO A 117 -7.11 7.21 15.94
N ASN A 118 -8.24 7.28 16.66
CA ASN A 118 -9.37 6.36 16.47
C ASN A 118 -9.71 6.25 14.98
N ARG A 119 -9.64 5.03 14.43
CA ARG A 119 -9.75 4.78 12.98
C ARG A 119 -11.16 4.91 12.45
N PHE A 120 -12.15 4.54 13.26
CA PHE A 120 -13.56 4.71 12.96
C PHE A 120 -14.13 5.74 13.91
N LYS A 121 -14.63 6.84 13.35
CA LYS A 121 -15.28 7.89 14.13
C LYS A 121 -16.73 8.01 13.70
N ALA A 122 -17.58 8.29 14.67
CA ALA A 122 -18.95 8.71 14.36
C ALA A 122 -18.90 9.97 13.49
N ILE A 123 -19.79 10.06 12.50
CA ILE A 123 -19.83 11.21 11.58
C ILE A 123 -20.00 12.54 12.34
N SER A 124 -20.69 12.51 13.48
CA SER A 124 -20.88 13.64 14.39
C SER A 124 -19.56 14.16 14.99
N GLU A 125 -18.56 13.32 15.17
CA GLU A 125 -17.29 13.64 15.84
C GLU A 125 -16.19 14.15 14.89
N LEU A 126 -16.45 14.14 13.58
CA LEU A 126 -15.50 14.63 12.58
C LEU A 126 -15.43 16.16 12.58
N SER A 127 -14.24 16.73 12.46
CA SER A 127 -14.11 18.17 12.22
C SER A 127 -14.59 18.55 10.82
N GLN A 128 -14.83 19.84 10.56
CA GLN A 128 -15.26 20.30 9.24
C GLN A 128 -14.24 19.98 8.13
N VAL A 129 -12.94 20.10 8.42
CA VAL A 129 -11.87 19.75 7.47
C VAL A 129 -11.96 18.28 7.10
N GLU A 130 -12.23 17.44 8.09
CA GLU A 130 -12.25 15.99 7.96
C GLU A 130 -13.55 15.56 7.27
N LYS A 131 -14.70 16.18 7.56
CA LYS A 131 -15.96 16.03 6.78
C LYS A 131 -15.78 16.42 5.32
N ASN A 132 -15.05 17.51 5.06
CA ASN A 132 -14.80 17.98 3.69
C ASN A 132 -14.02 16.98 2.83
N GLN A 133 -13.37 15.98 3.44
CA GLN A 133 -12.62 14.93 2.73
C GLN A 133 -13.51 13.77 2.25
N TYR A 134 -14.77 13.65 2.70
CA TYR A 134 -15.66 12.53 2.36
C TYR A 134 -16.83 12.99 1.49
N GLN A 135 -16.88 12.51 0.25
CA GLN A 135 -17.90 12.89 -0.73
C GLN A 135 -19.33 12.56 -0.29
N GLN A 136 -19.62 11.36 0.23
CA GLN A 136 -21.00 11.05 0.67
C GLN A 136 -21.43 11.83 1.93
N LEU A 137 -20.52 12.61 2.55
CA LEU A 137 -20.88 13.63 3.54
C LEU A 137 -21.07 15.01 2.91
N THR A 138 -20.12 15.46 2.07
CA THR A 138 -20.14 16.79 1.46
C THR A 138 -21.14 16.94 0.33
N ARG A 139 -21.37 15.86 -0.41
CA ARG A 139 -22.30 15.72 -1.53
C ARG A 139 -23.44 14.75 -1.18
N SER A 140 -23.79 14.62 0.10
CA SER A 140 -24.85 13.70 0.56
C SER A 140 -26.18 13.91 -0.19
N THR A 141 -26.52 15.17 -0.50
CA THR A 141 -27.70 15.52 -1.29
C THR A 141 -27.56 15.04 -2.74
N ASP A 142 -26.43 15.29 -3.40
CA ASP A 142 -26.18 14.86 -4.78
C ASP A 142 -26.16 13.32 -4.88
N THR A 143 -25.52 12.64 -3.92
CA THR A 143 -25.52 11.17 -3.81
C THR A 143 -26.94 10.63 -3.65
N ALA A 144 -27.76 11.24 -2.79
CA ALA A 144 -29.15 10.83 -2.62
C ALA A 144 -29.98 11.06 -3.90
N GLN A 145 -29.77 12.20 -4.59
CA GLN A 145 -30.40 12.51 -5.86
C GLN A 145 -29.99 11.51 -6.95
N LEU A 146 -28.71 11.18 -7.06
CA LEU A 146 -28.20 10.18 -7.99
C LEU A 146 -28.84 8.81 -7.74
N ARG A 147 -28.84 8.34 -6.49
CA ARG A 147 -29.47 7.06 -6.12
C ARG A 147 -30.97 7.05 -6.43
N ALA A 148 -31.68 8.16 -6.17
CA ALA A 148 -33.08 8.30 -6.53
C ALA A 148 -33.28 8.27 -8.06
N ALA A 149 -32.44 8.96 -8.82
CA ALA A 149 -32.47 8.96 -10.29
C ALA A 149 -32.20 7.55 -10.85
N LEU A 150 -31.20 6.83 -10.31
CA LEU A 150 -30.93 5.44 -10.65
C LEU A 150 -32.17 4.56 -10.42
N LEU A 151 -32.76 4.62 -9.22
CA LEU A 151 -33.96 3.84 -8.88
C LEU A 151 -35.21 4.25 -9.70
N SER A 152 -35.23 5.43 -10.31
CA SER A 152 -36.29 5.84 -11.24
C SER A 152 -36.24 5.10 -12.58
N LEU A 153 -35.08 4.54 -12.95
CA LEU A 153 -34.91 3.74 -14.15
C LEU A 153 -35.41 2.31 -13.99
N ILE A 154 -35.73 1.88 -12.76
CA ILE A 154 -36.20 0.53 -12.46
C ILE A 154 -37.74 0.51 -12.49
N ASP A 155 -38.29 -0.47 -13.22
CA ASP A 155 -39.72 -0.67 -13.37
C ASP A 155 -40.37 -1.04 -12.04
N ASP A 156 -41.56 -0.49 -11.79
CA ASP A 156 -42.28 -0.63 -10.52
C ASP A 156 -42.51 -2.09 -10.10
N GLU A 157 -42.62 -3.01 -11.08
CA GLU A 157 -42.78 -4.45 -10.88
C GLU A 157 -41.65 -5.06 -10.03
N VAL A 158 -40.39 -4.65 -10.26
CA VAL A 158 -39.20 -5.22 -9.59
C VAL A 158 -38.54 -4.25 -8.61
N LYS A 159 -38.95 -2.98 -8.62
CA LYS A 159 -38.36 -1.92 -7.81
C LYS A 159 -38.45 -2.20 -6.30
N GLY A 160 -39.54 -2.80 -5.84
CA GLY A 160 -39.72 -3.15 -4.43
C GLY A 160 -38.67 -4.12 -3.92
N GLU A 161 -38.41 -5.19 -4.68
CA GLU A 161 -37.42 -6.21 -4.32
C GLU A 161 -35.99 -5.69 -4.44
N LEU A 162 -35.68 -4.98 -5.52
CA LEU A 162 -34.36 -4.38 -5.70
C LEU A 162 -34.04 -3.35 -4.60
N ASN A 163 -35.03 -2.56 -4.16
CA ASN A 163 -34.83 -1.55 -3.11
C ASN A 163 -34.31 -2.14 -1.80
N ILE A 164 -34.66 -3.39 -1.47
CA ILE A 164 -34.16 -4.05 -0.25
C ILE A 164 -32.65 -4.26 -0.38
N MET A 165 -32.21 -4.82 -1.52
CA MET A 165 -30.78 -5.05 -1.80
C MET A 165 -30.01 -3.74 -1.95
N ALA A 166 -30.58 -2.76 -2.65
CA ALA A 166 -29.96 -1.45 -2.86
C ALA A 166 -29.74 -0.71 -1.53
N LYS A 167 -30.59 -0.90 -0.52
CA LYS A 167 -30.34 -0.35 0.82
C LYS A 167 -29.11 -0.97 1.47
N GLU A 168 -28.94 -2.29 1.41
CA GLU A 168 -27.71 -2.95 1.89
C GLU A 168 -26.48 -2.45 1.14
N TRP A 169 -26.58 -2.25 -0.18
CA TRP A 169 -25.49 -1.72 -0.99
C TRP A 169 -25.10 -0.29 -0.59
N GLY A 170 -26.08 0.55 -0.26
CA GLY A 170 -25.83 1.93 0.19
C GLY A 170 -25.24 1.99 1.60
N MET A 171 -25.77 1.18 2.52
CA MET A 171 -25.43 1.19 3.95
C MET A 171 -24.12 0.44 4.24
N TYR A 172 -24.02 -0.80 3.74
CA TYR A 172 -22.93 -1.75 3.99
C TYR A 172 -21.94 -1.87 2.81
N GLY A 173 -22.13 -1.11 1.73
CA GLY A 173 -21.19 -0.98 0.60
C GLY A 173 -20.71 -2.29 -0.02
N MET A 174 -21.49 -3.37 0.11
CA MET A 174 -21.18 -4.69 -0.45
C MET A 174 -22.40 -5.29 -1.17
N SER A 175 -22.16 -5.96 -2.31
CA SER A 175 -23.21 -6.50 -3.20
C SER A 175 -22.81 -7.85 -3.81
N ALA A 176 -23.31 -8.95 -3.25
CA ALA A 176 -23.00 -10.29 -3.73
C ALA A 176 -24.07 -10.80 -4.71
N CYS A 177 -23.64 -11.38 -5.83
CA CYS A 177 -24.51 -12.09 -6.75
C CYS A 177 -23.86 -13.31 -7.41
N GLU A 178 -24.64 -14.34 -7.72
CA GLU A 178 -24.21 -15.43 -8.59
C GLU A 178 -24.08 -14.95 -10.05
N VAL A 179 -23.03 -15.40 -10.74
CA VAL A 179 -22.83 -15.05 -12.17
C VAL A 179 -23.63 -15.99 -13.06
N ASP A 180 -24.19 -15.45 -14.15
CA ASP A 180 -24.76 -16.28 -15.22
C ASP A 180 -23.70 -17.25 -15.78
N LYS A 181 -23.93 -18.55 -15.60
CA LYS A 181 -22.98 -19.61 -15.96
C LYS A 181 -22.57 -19.56 -17.43
N LYS A 182 -23.50 -19.19 -18.31
CA LYS A 182 -23.25 -19.12 -19.76
C LYS A 182 -22.30 -17.96 -20.09
N SER A 183 -22.60 -16.77 -19.58
CA SER A 183 -21.76 -15.57 -19.77
C SER A 183 -20.37 -15.78 -19.18
N TYR A 184 -20.29 -16.44 -18.02
CA TYR A 184 -19.01 -16.81 -17.41
C TYR A 184 -18.20 -17.81 -18.26
N ALA A 185 -18.84 -18.84 -18.82
CA ALA A 185 -18.14 -19.79 -19.70
C ALA A 185 -17.54 -19.11 -20.94
N LEU A 186 -18.30 -18.21 -21.57
CA LEU A 186 -17.81 -17.42 -22.71
C LEU A 186 -16.66 -16.48 -22.31
N PHE A 187 -16.75 -15.86 -21.13
CA PHE A 187 -15.66 -15.04 -20.61
C PHE A 187 -14.39 -15.85 -20.37
N LYS A 188 -14.51 -17.06 -19.82
CA LYS A 188 -13.38 -17.96 -19.61
C LYS A 188 -12.70 -18.33 -20.93
N GLU A 189 -13.46 -18.62 -21.98
CA GLU A 189 -12.91 -18.89 -23.32
C GLU A 189 -12.14 -17.68 -23.86
N PHE A 190 -12.73 -16.47 -23.76
CA PHE A 190 -12.04 -15.24 -24.13
C PHE A 190 -10.70 -15.08 -23.40
N TYR A 191 -10.69 -15.32 -22.09
CA TYR A 191 -9.46 -15.25 -21.30
C TYR A 191 -8.42 -16.26 -21.80
N ASP A 192 -8.81 -17.52 -21.93
CA ASP A 192 -7.90 -18.59 -22.32
C ASP A 192 -7.31 -18.37 -23.74
N GLU A 193 -8.10 -17.78 -24.65
CA GLU A 193 -7.70 -17.48 -26.03
C GLU A 193 -6.84 -16.22 -26.17
N LYS A 194 -7.29 -15.09 -25.60
CA LYS A 194 -6.73 -13.77 -25.88
C LYS A 194 -5.76 -13.29 -24.83
N MET A 195 -5.82 -13.82 -23.61
CA MET A 195 -5.12 -13.24 -22.46
C MET A 195 -3.93 -14.06 -21.98
N LYS A 196 -3.86 -15.34 -22.35
CA LYS A 196 -2.77 -16.24 -21.94
C LYS A 196 -1.38 -15.75 -22.38
N GLU A 197 -1.27 -15.15 -23.57
CA GLU A 197 0.01 -14.67 -24.12
C GLU A 197 0.49 -13.38 -23.43
N HIS A 198 -0.43 -12.61 -22.87
CA HIS A 198 -0.13 -11.37 -22.16
C HIS A 198 0.08 -11.60 -20.66
N ALA A 199 -0.33 -12.74 -20.10
CA ALA A 199 -0.20 -13.01 -18.67
C ALA A 199 1.29 -13.04 -18.26
N VAL A 200 1.67 -12.21 -17.28
CA VAL A 200 2.98 -12.30 -16.64
C VAL A 200 2.98 -13.56 -15.77
N CYS A 201 3.76 -14.55 -16.17
CA CYS A 201 4.02 -15.72 -15.36
C CYS A 201 5.23 -15.42 -14.46
N LYS A 202 5.03 -15.50 -13.14
CA LYS A 202 6.12 -15.42 -12.17
C LYS A 202 6.08 -16.67 -11.33
N ASP A 203 7.10 -17.53 -11.45
CA ASP A 203 7.39 -18.74 -10.68
C ASP A 203 6.14 -19.48 -10.13
N ASP A 204 5.47 -18.89 -9.15
CA ASP A 204 4.38 -19.42 -8.33
C ASP A 204 2.99 -18.77 -8.60
N TYR A 205 2.79 -17.92 -9.62
CA TYR A 205 1.48 -17.37 -10.02
C TYR A 205 1.48 -16.76 -11.45
N LYS A 206 0.28 -16.50 -11.98
CA LYS A 206 0.10 -15.72 -13.22
C LYS A 206 -0.79 -14.52 -12.97
N LYS A 207 -0.41 -13.36 -13.51
CA LYS A 207 -1.17 -12.12 -13.42
C LYS A 207 -1.39 -11.50 -14.79
N LEU A 208 -2.52 -10.84 -14.93
CA LEU A 208 -2.82 -9.99 -16.07
C LEU A 208 -3.40 -8.66 -15.57
N ASP A 209 -2.86 -7.54 -16.03
CA ASP A 209 -3.28 -6.18 -15.71
C ASP A 209 -3.49 -5.40 -17.01
N PHE A 210 -4.75 -5.08 -17.33
CA PHE A 210 -5.09 -4.51 -18.62
C PHE A 210 -4.51 -3.10 -18.79
N ALA A 211 -4.36 -2.35 -17.68
CA ALA A 211 -3.88 -0.98 -17.73
C ALA A 211 -2.40 -0.89 -18.14
N THR A 212 -1.58 -1.89 -17.82
CA THR A 212 -0.11 -1.83 -17.94
C THR A 212 0.45 -2.67 -19.08
N GLN A 213 -0.34 -3.59 -19.64
CA GLN A 213 0.16 -4.60 -20.58
C GLN A 213 -0.23 -4.36 -22.04
N ASN A 214 -0.57 -3.12 -22.42
CA ASN A 214 -0.97 -2.73 -23.78
C ASN A 214 -2.17 -3.53 -24.36
N ILE A 215 -3.02 -4.06 -23.48
CA ILE A 215 -4.22 -4.84 -23.86
C ILE A 215 -5.52 -4.16 -23.45
N LYS A 216 -5.48 -2.87 -23.09
CA LYS A 216 -6.67 -2.10 -22.65
C LYS A 216 -7.87 -2.30 -23.57
N THR A 217 -7.65 -2.25 -24.89
CA THR A 217 -8.70 -2.41 -25.91
C THR A 217 -9.35 -3.78 -25.91
N ALA A 218 -8.69 -4.83 -25.40
CA ALA A 218 -9.27 -6.16 -25.38
C ALA A 218 -10.50 -6.24 -24.45
N ILE A 219 -10.67 -5.30 -23.52
CA ILE A 219 -11.89 -5.18 -22.69
C ILE A 219 -13.16 -5.02 -23.55
N THR A 220 -13.03 -4.55 -24.80
CA THR A 220 -14.17 -4.36 -25.70
C THR A 220 -14.65 -5.65 -26.35
N ASP A 221 -14.03 -6.82 -26.10
CA ASP A 221 -14.54 -8.10 -26.61
C ASP A 221 -15.97 -8.33 -26.05
N PRO A 222 -16.96 -8.67 -26.90
CA PRO A 222 -18.34 -8.89 -26.45
C PRO A 222 -18.49 -9.88 -25.29
N ARG A 223 -17.62 -10.89 -25.20
CA ARG A 223 -17.63 -11.88 -24.10
C ARG A 223 -17.21 -11.24 -22.78
N CYS A 224 -16.30 -10.25 -22.81
CA CYS A 224 -15.93 -9.44 -21.65
C CYS A 224 -17.05 -8.47 -21.27
N LEU A 225 -17.57 -7.73 -22.24
CA LEU A 225 -18.65 -6.76 -22.01
C LEU A 225 -19.88 -7.40 -21.37
N ASN A 226 -20.32 -8.55 -21.88
CA ASN A 226 -21.48 -9.28 -21.37
C ASN A 226 -21.28 -9.86 -19.97
N ALA A 227 -20.03 -10.11 -19.57
CA ALA A 227 -19.71 -10.68 -18.28
C ALA A 227 -19.38 -9.63 -17.21
N LYS A 228 -18.90 -8.44 -17.60
CA LYS A 228 -18.31 -7.45 -16.67
C LYS A 228 -18.86 -6.04 -16.80
N LEU A 229 -19.28 -5.60 -17.98
CA LEU A 229 -19.70 -4.22 -18.25
C LEU A 229 -21.16 -4.16 -18.75
N THR A 230 -22.02 -4.90 -18.07
CA THR A 230 -23.47 -4.83 -18.30
C THR A 230 -24.09 -3.57 -17.69
N PRO A 231 -25.26 -3.12 -18.17
CA PRO A 231 -26.01 -2.04 -17.54
C PRO A 231 -26.23 -2.25 -16.04
N LEU A 232 -26.53 -3.48 -15.61
CA LEU A 232 -26.68 -3.81 -14.19
C LEU A 232 -25.39 -3.63 -13.38
N GLN A 233 -24.24 -4.05 -13.91
CA GLN A 233 -22.95 -3.89 -13.21
C GLN A 233 -22.53 -2.41 -13.11
N ILE A 234 -22.80 -1.62 -14.15
CA ILE A 234 -22.54 -0.17 -14.14
C ILE A 234 -23.49 0.54 -13.17
N PHE A 235 -24.77 0.13 -13.12
CA PHE A 235 -25.73 0.59 -12.11
C PHE A 235 -25.27 0.26 -10.68
N LYS A 236 -24.86 -0.99 -10.44
CA LYS A 236 -24.33 -1.53 -9.17
C LYS A 236 -23.13 -0.70 -8.68
N ALA A 237 -22.19 -0.39 -9.59
CA ALA A 237 -21.06 0.49 -9.31
C ALA A 237 -21.49 1.91 -8.95
N ALA A 238 -22.33 2.56 -9.78
CA ALA A 238 -22.79 3.93 -9.55
C ALA A 238 -23.52 4.08 -8.21
N TYR A 239 -24.40 3.12 -7.89
CA TYR A 239 -25.20 3.15 -6.67
C TYR A 239 -24.34 3.05 -5.40
N GLN A 240 -23.38 2.11 -5.37
CA GLN A 240 -22.49 1.89 -4.23
C GLN A 240 -21.48 3.04 -4.07
N LEU A 241 -20.89 3.50 -5.17
CA LEU A 241 -20.00 4.67 -5.17
C LEU A 241 -20.73 5.94 -4.72
N GLY A 242 -22.03 6.04 -5.01
CA GLY A 242 -22.78 7.28 -4.83
C GLY A 242 -22.26 8.40 -5.72
N ASP A 243 -21.63 8.02 -6.84
CA ASP A 243 -20.96 8.85 -7.83
C ASP A 243 -21.01 8.15 -9.20
N ILE A 244 -20.65 8.87 -10.25
CA ILE A 244 -20.62 8.35 -11.62
C ILE A 244 -19.37 7.47 -11.81
N PRO A 245 -19.54 6.18 -12.20
CA PRO A 245 -18.44 5.25 -12.30
C PRO A 245 -17.65 5.42 -13.60
N ALA A 246 -16.32 5.35 -13.50
CA ALA A 246 -15.39 5.19 -14.60
C ALA A 246 -14.55 3.93 -14.38
N VAL A 247 -14.34 3.13 -15.44
CA VAL A 247 -13.46 1.96 -15.38
C VAL A 247 -12.03 2.46 -15.27
N SER A 248 -11.29 1.83 -14.37
CA SER A 248 -9.93 2.25 -14.04
C SER A 248 -8.94 1.14 -14.41
N ASN A 249 -9.26 -0.09 -14.02
CA ASN A 249 -8.45 -1.25 -14.35
C ASN A 249 -9.29 -2.53 -14.39
N PHE A 250 -8.77 -3.52 -15.12
CA PHE A 250 -9.25 -4.89 -15.09
C PHE A 250 -8.06 -5.84 -14.91
N ARG A 251 -8.14 -6.69 -13.89
CA ARG A 251 -7.06 -7.57 -13.44
C ARG A 251 -7.56 -9.00 -13.26
N PHE A 252 -6.70 -9.95 -13.59
CA PHE A 252 -6.87 -11.36 -13.25
C PHE A 252 -5.61 -11.85 -12.54
N MET A 253 -5.77 -12.75 -11.57
CA MET A 253 -4.68 -13.63 -11.16
C MET A 253 -5.13 -15.08 -11.07
N PHE A 254 -4.20 -15.94 -11.48
CA PHE A 254 -4.20 -17.38 -11.28
C PHE A 254 -3.15 -17.67 -10.22
N ASN A 255 -3.55 -18.24 -9.10
CA ASN A 255 -2.64 -18.65 -8.05
C ASN A 255 -2.58 -20.18 -7.96
N PRO A 256 -1.51 -20.83 -8.45
CA PRO A 256 -1.31 -22.27 -8.30
C PRO A 256 -1.14 -22.65 -6.83
N ALA A 257 -1.41 -23.92 -6.52
CA ALA A 257 -1.15 -24.48 -5.21
C ALA A 257 0.36 -24.45 -4.86
N SER A 258 0.81 -23.46 -4.09
CA SER A 258 2.12 -23.46 -3.40
C SER A 258 1.97 -23.95 -1.95
N LYS A 259 3.10 -24.12 -1.25
CA LYS A 259 3.18 -24.70 0.11
C LYS A 259 3.86 -23.76 1.09
N ASP A 260 4.99 -23.18 0.68
CA ASP A 260 5.89 -22.42 1.56
C ASP A 260 5.67 -20.89 1.48
N ASP A 261 5.21 -20.39 0.32
CA ASP A 261 5.16 -18.96 0.00
C ASP A 261 3.86 -18.49 -0.69
N GLY A 262 2.92 -19.38 -1.02
CA GLY A 262 1.60 -19.01 -1.58
C GLY A 262 0.83 -17.99 -0.72
N LYS A 263 1.06 -18.06 0.60
CA LYS A 263 0.63 -17.09 1.64
C LYS A 263 1.07 -15.63 1.40
N TYR A 264 2.07 -15.38 0.55
CA TYR A 264 2.61 -14.04 0.28
C TYR A 264 2.18 -13.40 -1.04
N ARG A 265 1.40 -14.11 -1.89
CA ARG A 265 0.93 -13.56 -3.17
C ARG A 265 -0.54 -13.83 -3.51
N GLU A 266 -1.28 -14.55 -2.65
CA GLU A 266 -2.76 -14.62 -2.67
C GLU A 266 -3.47 -13.28 -2.38
N TRP A 267 -2.68 -12.24 -2.19
CA TRP A 267 -3.05 -10.86 -2.05
C TRP A 267 -3.55 -10.25 -3.38
N MET A 268 -4.52 -10.90 -4.05
CA MET A 268 -5.17 -10.30 -5.23
C MET A 268 -6.27 -9.32 -4.81
N TYR A 269 -7.06 -9.65 -3.79
CA TYR A 269 -8.00 -8.72 -3.17
C TYR A 269 -7.33 -7.92 -2.07
N HIS A 270 -6.18 -7.34 -2.40
CA HIS A 270 -5.90 -6.06 -1.78
C HIS A 270 -7.05 -5.13 -2.16
N PHE A 271 -7.93 -4.86 -1.20
CA PHE A 271 -8.64 -3.60 -1.15
C PHE A 271 -7.58 -2.54 -0.85
N ASP A 272 -6.67 -2.33 -1.81
CA ASP A 272 -5.45 -1.57 -1.61
C ASP A 272 -5.84 -0.14 -1.26
N ASN A 273 -5.30 0.31 -0.14
CA ASN A 273 -5.83 1.34 0.76
C ASN A 273 -5.83 2.74 0.15
N SER A 274 -6.62 2.97 -0.89
CA SER A 274 -6.90 4.32 -1.33
C SER A 274 -7.62 5.00 -0.14
N ASN A 275 -6.93 5.96 0.49
CA ASN A 275 -7.40 6.74 1.65
C ASN A 275 -8.52 7.73 1.22
N TYR A 276 -9.43 7.24 0.39
CA TYR A 276 -9.95 7.95 -0.75
C TYR A 276 -11.34 7.38 -1.06
N ALA A 277 -12.39 8.17 -0.83
CA ALA A 277 -13.75 7.80 -1.21
C ALA A 277 -13.88 7.60 -2.73
N ALA A 278 -14.92 6.87 -3.14
CA ALA A 278 -15.19 6.46 -4.52
C ALA A 278 -14.10 5.56 -5.16
N GLU A 279 -13.91 4.37 -4.59
CA GLU A 279 -13.47 3.18 -5.33
C GLU A 279 -14.44 2.02 -5.09
N PHE A 280 -14.81 1.33 -6.16
CA PHE A 280 -15.66 0.15 -6.14
C PHE A 280 -14.94 -0.98 -6.87
N LYS A 281 -14.78 -2.11 -6.17
CA LYS A 281 -14.12 -3.32 -6.67
C LYS A 281 -15.18 -4.36 -6.97
N LEU A 282 -15.35 -4.68 -8.26
CA LEU A 282 -16.15 -5.81 -8.71
C LEU A 282 -15.25 -7.04 -8.82
N ILE A 283 -15.48 -7.97 -7.92
CA ILE A 283 -14.68 -9.17 -7.73
C ILE A 283 -15.48 -10.36 -8.24
N THR A 284 -14.88 -11.21 -9.06
CA THR A 284 -15.49 -12.49 -9.43
C THR A 284 -14.55 -13.63 -9.06
N THR A 285 -15.06 -14.58 -8.29
CA THR A 285 -14.33 -15.81 -7.99
C THR A 285 -14.54 -16.79 -9.13
N ARG A 286 -13.50 -17.46 -9.61
CA ARG A 286 -13.62 -18.41 -10.72
C ARG A 286 -13.73 -19.84 -10.19
N THR A 287 -14.49 -20.69 -10.87
CA THR A 287 -14.49 -22.13 -10.58
C THR A 287 -13.08 -22.69 -10.81
N ALA A 288 -12.39 -23.05 -9.74
CA ALA A 288 -11.13 -23.78 -9.79
C ALA A 288 -11.37 -25.22 -10.28
N ASN A 289 -10.29 -25.93 -10.63
CA ASN A 289 -10.35 -27.30 -11.15
C ASN A 289 -10.98 -28.33 -10.18
N SER A 290 -11.19 -27.97 -8.90
CA SER A 290 -11.74 -28.84 -7.86
C SER A 290 -12.86 -28.15 -7.06
N LEU A 291 -13.82 -28.95 -6.58
CA LEU A 291 -14.96 -28.50 -5.76
C LEU A 291 -14.52 -27.93 -4.40
N GLU A 292 -13.46 -28.47 -3.80
CA GLU A 292 -12.97 -28.07 -2.46
C GLU A 292 -12.39 -26.66 -2.47
N ALA A 293 -11.56 -26.29 -3.45
CA ALA A 293 -11.08 -24.91 -3.62
C ALA A 293 -12.25 -23.91 -3.74
N ASN A 294 -13.33 -24.28 -4.42
CA ASN A 294 -14.52 -23.42 -4.55
C ASN A 294 -15.32 -23.30 -3.25
N THR A 295 -15.25 -24.31 -2.37
CA THR A 295 -15.86 -24.24 -1.02
C THR A 295 -15.09 -23.31 -0.08
N GLU A 296 -13.82 -23.03 -0.41
CA GLU A 296 -12.86 -22.30 0.43
C GLU A 296 -12.43 -20.95 -0.14
N GLN A 297 -12.87 -20.58 -1.35
CA GLN A 297 -12.71 -19.22 -1.87
C GLN A 297 -13.43 -18.26 -0.92
N CYS A 298 -12.66 -17.66 -0.01
CA CYS A 298 -13.13 -16.89 1.12
C CYS A 298 -12.51 -15.51 1.03
N LEU A 299 -13.26 -14.56 0.48
CA LEU A 299 -12.93 -13.15 0.62
C LEU A 299 -13.53 -12.67 1.94
N ALA A 300 -12.68 -12.25 2.87
CA ALA A 300 -13.13 -11.71 4.14
C ALA A 300 -13.16 -10.17 4.10
N ALA A 301 -14.27 -9.62 4.57
CA ALA A 301 -14.54 -8.18 4.61
C ALA A 301 -15.21 -7.80 5.93
N PHE A 302 -15.08 -6.52 6.31
CA PHE A 302 -15.64 -5.95 7.53
C PHE A 302 -16.60 -4.81 7.23
N PRO A 303 -17.73 -5.08 6.55
CA PRO A 303 -18.68 -4.02 6.29
C PRO A 303 -19.23 -3.51 7.64
N TYR A 304 -19.43 -2.20 7.71
CA TYR A 304 -20.03 -1.50 8.83
C TYR A 304 -21.04 -0.47 8.31
N ASP A 305 -21.85 0.12 9.18
CA ASP A 305 -22.82 1.12 8.75
C ASP A 305 -22.12 2.45 8.41
N THR A 306 -22.03 2.75 7.11
CA THR A 306 -21.42 3.99 6.60
C THR A 306 -22.32 5.21 6.70
N GLU A 307 -23.60 5.04 7.04
CA GLU A 307 -24.50 6.17 7.31
C GLU A 307 -24.30 6.75 8.70
N SER A 308 -23.70 5.99 9.64
CA SER A 308 -23.44 6.42 11.01
C SER A 308 -21.96 6.66 11.32
N THR A 309 -21.07 5.92 10.67
CA THR A 309 -19.61 5.99 10.91
C THR A 309 -18.82 6.08 9.62
N ILE A 310 -17.64 6.69 9.70
CA ILE A 310 -16.67 6.61 8.61
C ILE A 310 -15.31 6.19 9.15
N ARG A 311 -14.53 5.55 8.30
CA ARG A 311 -13.11 5.36 8.52
C ARG A 311 -12.40 6.69 8.35
N PHE A 312 -11.89 7.26 9.44
CA PHE A 312 -11.10 8.48 9.41
C PHE A 312 -9.77 8.33 10.15
N THR A 313 -8.68 8.43 9.39
CA THR A 313 -7.35 8.65 9.96
C THR A 313 -6.58 9.69 9.15
N LYS A 314 -5.85 10.59 9.83
CA LYS A 314 -4.95 11.54 9.16
C LYS A 314 -3.73 10.87 8.51
N ASN A 315 -3.40 9.64 8.93
CA ASN A 315 -2.09 9.03 8.73
C ASN A 315 -2.13 7.61 8.14
N GLU A 316 -3.21 7.13 7.51
CA GLU A 316 -3.22 5.75 7.00
C GLU A 316 -2.22 5.52 5.84
N ALA A 317 -1.08 4.98 6.25
CA ALA A 317 -0.48 3.75 5.77
C ALA A 317 -1.42 2.54 5.98
N ALA A 318 -1.26 1.49 5.17
CA ALA A 318 -1.94 0.21 5.27
C ALA A 318 -1.97 -0.40 6.69
N THR A 319 -3.03 -0.19 7.46
CA THR A 319 -3.17 -0.85 8.77
C THR A 319 -3.73 -2.26 8.59
N LYS A 320 -2.84 -3.19 8.27
CA LYS A 320 -3.09 -4.62 8.50
C LYS A 320 -3.31 -4.85 9.98
N PHE A 321 -4.33 -5.62 10.36
CA PHE A 321 -4.35 -6.16 11.72
C PHE A 321 -3.49 -7.43 11.77
N PRO A 322 -2.64 -7.58 12.80
CA PRO A 322 -1.80 -8.75 12.92
C PRO A 322 -2.57 -9.98 13.44
N THR A 323 -3.66 -9.77 14.18
CA THR A 323 -4.46 -10.85 14.81
C THR A 323 -5.96 -10.53 14.79
N MET A 324 -6.80 -11.57 14.88
CA MET A 324 -8.26 -11.40 14.98
C MET A 324 -8.65 -10.59 16.23
N ASP A 325 -7.87 -10.67 17.31
CA ASP A 325 -8.10 -9.88 18.53
C ASP A 325 -7.93 -8.39 18.28
N ASN A 326 -6.87 -7.99 17.54
CA ASN A 326 -6.64 -6.60 17.16
C ASN A 326 -7.80 -6.04 16.32
N LEU A 327 -8.30 -6.86 15.40
CA LEU A 327 -9.42 -6.54 14.53
C LEU A 327 -10.75 -6.45 15.31
N GLN A 328 -11.02 -7.41 16.20
CA GLN A 328 -12.20 -7.39 17.07
C GLN A 328 -12.19 -6.15 17.98
N HIS A 329 -11.04 -5.82 18.57
CA HIS A 329 -10.90 -4.65 19.41
C HIS A 329 -11.30 -3.38 18.65
N GLU A 330 -10.86 -3.23 17.41
CA GLU A 330 -11.21 -2.09 16.56
C GLU A 330 -12.69 -2.02 16.21
N PHE A 331 -13.30 -3.17 15.84
CA PHE A 331 -14.67 -3.19 15.30
C PHE A 331 -15.78 -3.36 16.33
N SER A 332 -15.45 -3.79 17.55
CA SER A 332 -16.46 -4.06 18.59
C SER A 332 -17.34 -2.85 18.92
N HIS A 333 -16.86 -1.62 18.65
CA HIS A 333 -17.56 -0.37 18.95
C HIS A 333 -18.17 0.28 17.70
N VAL A 334 -18.06 -0.35 16.53
CA VAL A 334 -18.53 0.21 15.26
C VAL A 334 -19.94 -0.31 14.95
N PRO A 335 -20.94 0.58 14.80
CA PRO A 335 -22.30 0.19 14.47
C PRO A 335 -22.39 -0.65 13.18
N GLY A 336 -23.12 -1.76 13.27
CA GLY A 336 -23.37 -2.62 12.11
C GLY A 336 -22.12 -3.30 11.55
N ALA A 337 -21.02 -3.42 12.31
CA ALA A 337 -19.82 -4.12 11.87
C ALA A 337 -20.02 -5.65 11.80
N HIS A 338 -19.69 -6.26 10.66
CA HIS A 338 -19.81 -7.71 10.43
C HIS A 338 -18.47 -8.34 10.05
N TYR A 339 -18.31 -9.63 10.32
CA TYR A 339 -17.30 -10.44 9.66
C TYR A 339 -17.97 -11.24 8.54
N THR A 340 -17.79 -10.77 7.32
CA THR A 340 -18.36 -11.42 6.15
C THR A 340 -17.29 -12.26 5.49
N VAL A 341 -17.60 -13.53 5.24
CA VAL A 341 -16.75 -14.42 4.44
C VAL A 341 -17.57 -14.79 3.22
N ILE A 342 -17.25 -14.16 2.09
CA ILE A 342 -17.91 -14.43 0.82
C ILE A 342 -17.52 -15.85 0.41
N ARG A 343 -18.50 -16.75 0.44
CA ARG A 343 -18.36 -18.17 0.08
C ARG A 343 -19.33 -18.50 -1.02
N ASN A 344 -18.91 -19.35 -1.95
CA ASN A 344 -19.78 -19.99 -2.92
C ASN A 344 -20.61 -21.12 -2.27
N PRO A 345 -21.91 -20.94 -1.99
CA PRO A 345 -22.72 -21.97 -1.32
C PRO A 345 -22.95 -23.19 -2.22
N ASN A 346 -22.90 -22.99 -3.54
CA ASN A 346 -23.22 -23.98 -4.55
C ASN A 346 -21.98 -24.69 -5.14
N ASN A 347 -20.77 -24.27 -4.74
CA ASN A 347 -19.43 -24.79 -5.13
C ASN A 347 -19.12 -24.87 -6.63
N THR A 348 -20.10 -24.60 -7.49
CA THR A 348 -20.06 -24.80 -8.94
C THR A 348 -20.40 -23.52 -9.70
N THR A 349 -20.99 -22.53 -9.02
CA THR A 349 -21.37 -21.24 -9.62
C THR A 349 -20.47 -20.13 -9.07
N PRO A 350 -19.62 -19.49 -9.88
CA PRO A 350 -18.90 -18.27 -9.52
C PRO A 350 -19.78 -17.25 -8.77
N ILE A 351 -19.23 -16.61 -7.74
CA ILE A 351 -19.85 -15.43 -7.12
C ILE A 351 -19.14 -14.19 -7.62
N GLU A 352 -19.92 -13.19 -7.99
CA GLU A 352 -19.49 -11.81 -8.18
C GLU A 352 -19.85 -10.98 -6.95
N THR A 353 -18.86 -10.39 -6.28
CA THR A 353 -19.07 -9.47 -5.16
C THR A 353 -18.55 -8.09 -5.51
N GLY A 354 -19.40 -7.07 -5.35
CA GLY A 354 -18.99 -5.68 -5.43
C GLY A 354 -18.69 -5.11 -4.05
N ILE A 355 -17.54 -4.46 -3.83
CA ILE A 355 -17.21 -3.86 -2.52
C ILE A 355 -16.57 -2.47 -2.65
N ARG A 356 -17.02 -1.54 -1.80
CA ARG A 356 -16.51 -0.18 -1.65
C ARG A 356 -15.31 -0.15 -0.69
N THR A 357 -14.18 0.40 -1.10
CA THR A 357 -12.88 0.21 -0.39
C THR A 357 -12.79 0.84 1.00
N GLU A 358 -13.57 1.88 1.30
CA GLU A 358 -13.63 2.50 2.64
C GLU A 358 -14.14 1.54 3.73
N MET A 359 -14.74 0.42 3.32
CA MET A 359 -15.42 -0.56 4.17
C MET A 359 -14.63 -1.83 4.39
N ILE A 360 -13.36 -1.85 3.97
CA ILE A 360 -12.48 -2.99 4.18
C ILE A 360 -11.18 -2.51 4.80
N VAL A 361 -10.89 -3.05 5.98
CA VAL A 361 -9.52 -3.03 6.50
C VAL A 361 -8.78 -4.20 5.90
N HIS A 362 -7.49 -4.03 5.63
CA HIS A 362 -6.63 -5.06 5.04
C HIS A 362 -6.84 -6.41 5.75
N HIS A 363 -7.64 -7.29 5.15
CA HIS A 363 -7.82 -8.63 5.64
C HIS A 363 -6.94 -9.57 4.83
N ARG A 364 -6.20 -10.39 5.56
CA ARG A 364 -5.40 -11.48 5.01
C ARG A 364 -6.37 -12.52 4.47
N SER A 365 -6.64 -12.55 3.15
CA SER A 365 -7.36 -13.69 2.55
C SER A 365 -6.58 -14.95 2.89
N ALA A 366 -7.22 -15.85 3.60
CA ALA A 366 -6.54 -16.93 4.29
C ALA A 366 -6.49 -18.16 3.37
N SER A 367 -5.29 -18.48 2.84
CA SER A 367 -4.98 -19.86 2.47
C SER A 367 -4.13 -20.53 3.54
N GLY A 368 -4.61 -21.69 3.98
CA GLY A 368 -3.94 -22.51 4.98
C GLY A 368 -2.64 -23.11 4.45
N GLN A 369 -1.76 -23.52 5.37
CA GLN A 369 -0.47 -24.16 5.08
C GLN A 369 -0.57 -25.56 4.43
N ASN A 370 -1.77 -25.99 4.01
CA ASN A 370 -2.05 -27.33 3.49
C ASN A 370 -3.02 -27.31 2.30
N GLU A 371 -3.25 -26.15 1.68
CA GLU A 371 -4.14 -26.07 0.53
C GLU A 371 -3.42 -26.53 -0.74
N THR A 372 -3.98 -27.54 -1.41
CA THR A 372 -3.30 -28.31 -2.48
C THR A 372 -3.82 -27.98 -3.88
N GLN A 373 -4.60 -26.89 -4.00
CA GLN A 373 -5.49 -26.66 -5.14
C GLN A 373 -5.48 -25.18 -5.56
N SER A 374 -5.28 -24.91 -6.85
CA SER A 374 -5.16 -23.55 -7.40
C SER A 374 -6.44 -22.72 -7.21
N ARG A 375 -6.29 -21.40 -7.10
CA ARG A 375 -7.40 -20.44 -6.96
C ARG A 375 -7.27 -19.33 -8.01
N ASP A 376 -8.39 -18.98 -8.64
CA ASP A 376 -8.42 -17.97 -9.68
C ASP A 376 -9.44 -16.89 -9.35
N ALA A 377 -9.08 -15.64 -9.67
CA ALA A 377 -9.86 -14.47 -9.31
C ALA A 377 -9.76 -13.38 -10.38
N GLU A 378 -10.84 -12.63 -10.53
CA GLU A 378 -10.94 -11.48 -11.42
C GLU A 378 -11.37 -10.25 -10.62
N LEU A 379 -10.80 -9.10 -10.94
CA LEU A 379 -11.07 -7.82 -10.29
C LEU A 379 -11.21 -6.74 -11.35
N MET A 380 -12.36 -6.11 -11.41
CA MET A 380 -12.58 -4.88 -12.16
C MET A 380 -12.78 -3.73 -11.18
N THR A 381 -12.07 -2.63 -11.42
CA THR A 381 -12.09 -1.46 -10.53
C THR A 381 -12.79 -0.29 -11.21
N PHE A 382 -13.67 0.35 -10.45
CA PHE A 382 -14.33 1.60 -10.81
C PHE A 382 -13.97 2.70 -9.83
N HIS A 383 -13.84 3.93 -10.31
CA HIS A 383 -13.75 5.14 -9.49
C HIS A 383 -14.75 6.20 -9.94
N GLY A 384 -14.88 7.27 -9.16
CA GLY A 384 -15.52 8.50 -9.62
C GLY A 384 -14.79 9.12 -10.81
N THR A 385 -15.54 9.66 -11.78
CA THR A 385 -14.98 10.28 -13.00
C THR A 385 -13.93 11.36 -12.71
N GLU A 386 -14.08 12.14 -11.64
CA GLU A 386 -13.14 13.20 -11.25
C GLU A 386 -11.73 12.69 -10.86
N ARG A 387 -11.57 11.37 -10.67
CA ARG A 387 -10.32 10.75 -10.21
C ARG A 387 -9.65 9.88 -11.26
N CYS A 388 -10.38 9.51 -12.31
CA CYS A 388 -9.89 8.64 -13.37
C CYS A 388 -9.45 9.44 -14.58
N GLN A 389 -8.31 9.03 -15.13
CA GLN A 389 -8.06 9.29 -16.54
C GLN A 389 -8.91 8.33 -17.38
N PRO A 390 -9.30 8.71 -18.60
CA PRO A 390 -9.98 7.84 -19.54
C PRO A 390 -9.22 6.53 -19.73
N PHE A 391 -9.90 5.40 -19.53
CA PHE A 391 -9.26 4.10 -19.67
C PHE A 391 -8.84 3.83 -21.11
N LEU A 392 -9.76 4.04 -22.05
CA LEU A 392 -9.54 4.02 -23.50
C LEU A 392 -9.42 5.44 -24.05
N SER A 393 -8.50 5.63 -24.99
CA SER A 393 -8.40 6.88 -25.76
C SER A 393 -9.57 7.06 -26.73
N ILE A 394 -9.75 8.28 -27.24
CA ILE A 394 -10.78 8.60 -28.25
C ILE A 394 -10.64 7.70 -29.48
N GLN A 395 -9.41 7.43 -29.94
CA GLN A 395 -9.15 6.57 -31.09
C GLN A 395 -9.50 5.11 -30.79
N GLU A 396 -9.17 4.62 -29.59
CA GLU A 396 -9.50 3.26 -29.16
C GLU A 396 -11.02 3.07 -29.02
N LEU A 397 -11.72 4.07 -28.47
CA LEU A 397 -13.19 4.09 -28.46
C LEU A 397 -13.77 4.11 -29.87
N ALA A 398 -13.22 4.92 -30.79
CA ALA A 398 -13.67 4.96 -32.18
C ALA A 398 -13.48 3.62 -32.91
N SER A 399 -12.46 2.83 -32.53
CA SER A 399 -12.20 1.51 -33.10
C SER A 399 -13.17 0.41 -32.62
N ALA A 400 -13.99 0.68 -31.61
CA ALA A 400 -14.97 -0.24 -31.05
C ALA A 400 -16.42 0.30 -31.24
N PRO A 401 -16.94 0.33 -32.48
CA PRO A 401 -18.25 0.93 -32.80
C PRO A 401 -19.44 0.12 -32.24
N HIS A 402 -19.22 -1.12 -31.81
CA HIS A 402 -20.24 -1.98 -31.21
C HIS A 402 -20.53 -1.66 -29.74
N LEU A 403 -19.70 -0.84 -29.08
CA LEU A 403 -19.94 -0.42 -27.71
C LEU A 403 -21.19 0.46 -27.62
N THR A 404 -22.03 0.21 -26.63
CA THR A 404 -23.19 1.08 -26.34
C THR A 404 -22.73 2.44 -25.83
N SER A 405 -23.59 3.46 -25.91
CA SER A 405 -23.26 4.80 -25.40
C SER A 405 -22.81 4.78 -23.94
N LEU A 406 -23.46 3.96 -23.11
CA LEU A 406 -23.12 3.77 -21.70
C LEU A 406 -21.72 3.15 -21.51
N GLN A 407 -21.42 2.09 -22.26
CA GLN A 407 -20.11 1.43 -22.21
C GLN A 407 -18.99 2.36 -22.70
N ARG A 408 -19.24 3.10 -23.77
CA ARG A 408 -18.31 4.12 -24.28
C ARG A 408 -18.04 5.19 -23.22
N PHE A 409 -19.08 5.64 -22.52
CA PHE A 409 -18.95 6.63 -21.46
C PHE A 409 -18.02 6.12 -20.35
N VAL A 410 -18.33 4.98 -19.71
CA VAL A 410 -17.55 4.49 -18.55
C VAL A 410 -16.14 4.03 -18.90
N LEU A 411 -15.87 3.65 -20.17
CA LEU A 411 -14.53 3.27 -20.64
C LEU A 411 -13.66 4.47 -21.05
N GLY A 412 -14.18 5.69 -21.11
CA GLY A 412 -13.38 6.87 -21.43
C GLY A 412 -14.09 8.00 -22.19
N GLY A 413 -15.39 7.89 -22.46
CA GLY A 413 -16.16 8.89 -23.18
C GLY A 413 -16.52 10.15 -22.39
N PHE A 414 -16.10 10.25 -21.12
CA PHE A 414 -16.41 11.35 -20.21
C PHE A 414 -15.46 12.57 -20.35
N ILE A 415 -14.47 12.52 -21.24
CA ILE A 415 -13.59 13.66 -21.54
C ILE A 415 -14.45 14.72 -22.22
N ASP A 416 -14.74 15.83 -21.54
CA ASP A 416 -15.48 16.98 -22.08
C ASP A 416 -17.01 16.82 -22.24
N THR A 417 -17.63 15.78 -21.67
CA THR A 417 -19.10 15.66 -21.60
C THR A 417 -19.62 16.02 -20.21
N ASP A 418 -20.87 16.51 -20.14
CA ASP A 418 -21.50 16.79 -18.84
C ASP A 418 -21.66 15.45 -18.09
N PRO A 419 -21.11 15.30 -16.86
CA PRO A 419 -21.30 14.08 -16.08
C PRO A 419 -22.77 13.67 -15.91
N ASN A 420 -23.73 14.62 -15.96
CA ASN A 420 -25.16 14.31 -15.93
C ASN A 420 -25.64 13.46 -17.13
N GLU A 421 -24.90 13.46 -18.25
CA GLU A 421 -25.18 12.60 -19.40
C GLU A 421 -25.14 11.11 -19.04
N PHE A 422 -24.45 10.72 -17.95
CA PHE A 422 -24.42 9.34 -17.49
C PHE A 422 -25.82 8.75 -17.28
N ILE A 423 -26.73 9.51 -16.63
CA ILE A 423 -28.11 9.05 -16.40
C ILE A 423 -28.87 8.91 -17.72
N ASP A 424 -28.62 9.81 -18.67
CA ASP A 424 -29.23 9.72 -20.01
C ASP A 424 -28.71 8.49 -20.76
N LYS A 425 -27.41 8.20 -20.69
CA LYS A 425 -26.80 6.99 -21.28
C LYS A 425 -27.32 5.71 -20.64
N LEU A 426 -27.53 5.71 -19.33
CA LEU A 426 -28.12 4.56 -18.65
C LEU A 426 -29.62 4.41 -18.98
N ARG A 427 -30.33 5.52 -19.23
CA ARG A 427 -31.73 5.52 -19.68
C ARG A 427 -31.88 4.94 -21.08
N GLU A 428 -30.92 5.15 -21.98
CA GLU A 428 -30.88 4.48 -23.30
C GLU A 428 -30.90 2.94 -23.16
N GLU A 429 -30.34 2.41 -22.05
CA GLU A 429 -30.27 0.97 -21.75
C GLU A 429 -31.35 0.49 -20.77
N LYS A 430 -32.41 1.29 -20.52
CA LYS A 430 -33.42 0.99 -19.50
C LYS A 430 -34.04 -0.40 -19.65
N GLU A 431 -34.42 -0.79 -20.86
CA GLU A 431 -35.06 -2.08 -21.11
C GLU A 431 -34.12 -3.25 -20.78
N THR A 432 -32.86 -3.16 -21.24
CA THR A 432 -31.81 -4.14 -20.94
C THR A 432 -31.56 -4.24 -19.43
N LEU A 433 -31.42 -3.11 -18.75
CA LEU A 433 -31.23 -3.04 -17.30
C LEU A 433 -32.37 -3.75 -16.56
N ASN A 434 -33.62 -3.44 -16.89
CA ASN A 434 -34.79 -4.05 -16.24
C ASN A 434 -34.92 -5.54 -16.52
N ALA A 435 -34.58 -5.99 -17.74
CA ALA A 435 -34.51 -7.42 -18.05
C ALA A 435 -33.46 -8.14 -17.19
N GLN A 436 -32.28 -7.54 -17.01
CA GLN A 436 -31.22 -8.10 -16.15
C GLN A 436 -31.62 -8.14 -14.67
N VAL A 437 -32.30 -7.11 -14.17
CA VAL A 437 -32.83 -7.08 -12.79
C VAL A 437 -33.90 -8.16 -12.60
N LYS A 438 -34.88 -8.26 -13.51
CA LYS A 438 -35.92 -9.29 -13.48
C LYS A 438 -35.32 -10.69 -13.48
N GLN A 439 -34.36 -10.94 -14.38
CA GLN A 439 -33.68 -12.22 -14.45
C GLN A 439 -32.93 -12.54 -13.14
N SER A 440 -32.19 -11.56 -12.60
CA SER A 440 -31.42 -11.74 -11.36
C SER A 440 -32.31 -12.03 -10.16
N ILE A 441 -33.47 -11.39 -10.08
CA ILE A 441 -34.49 -11.66 -9.06
C ILE A 441 -35.09 -13.06 -9.23
N GLN A 442 -35.58 -13.38 -10.43
CA GLN A 442 -36.25 -14.66 -10.73
C GLN A 442 -35.34 -15.86 -10.47
N HIS A 443 -34.06 -15.74 -10.76
CA HIS A 443 -33.06 -16.79 -10.55
C HIS A 443 -32.37 -16.70 -9.19
N GLN A 444 -32.79 -15.79 -8.30
CA GLN A 444 -32.19 -15.58 -6.98
C GLN A 444 -30.68 -15.35 -7.04
N HIS A 445 -30.21 -14.67 -8.09
CA HIS A 445 -28.80 -14.36 -8.23
C HIS A 445 -28.32 -13.39 -7.15
N PHE A 446 -29.17 -12.49 -6.65
CA PHE A 446 -28.79 -11.61 -5.53
C PHE A 446 -28.73 -12.38 -4.22
N VAL A 447 -27.58 -12.31 -3.55
CA VAL A 447 -27.33 -12.98 -2.27
C VAL A 447 -27.31 -11.91 -1.15
N PRO A 448 -28.25 -11.93 -0.20
CA PRO A 448 -28.26 -11.02 0.95
C PRO A 448 -26.97 -11.09 1.78
N LEU A 449 -26.57 -9.97 2.38
CA LEU A 449 -25.35 -9.88 3.20
C LEU A 449 -25.32 -10.89 4.36
N ASP A 450 -26.47 -11.14 4.98
CA ASP A 450 -26.59 -12.10 6.09
C ASP A 450 -26.27 -13.55 5.67
N ASN A 451 -26.53 -13.92 4.41
CA ASN A 451 -26.31 -15.30 3.93
C ASN A 451 -24.82 -15.64 3.76
N ILE A 452 -23.97 -14.62 3.63
CA ILE A 452 -22.50 -14.75 3.50
C ILE A 452 -21.76 -14.27 4.76
N THR A 453 -22.49 -13.88 5.81
CA THR A 453 -21.92 -13.42 7.08
C THR A 453 -21.67 -14.61 8.01
N VAL A 454 -20.45 -14.71 8.56
CA VAL A 454 -20.04 -15.83 9.43
C VAL A 454 -19.86 -15.42 10.89
N ALA A 455 -19.71 -14.12 11.16
CA ALA A 455 -19.82 -13.57 12.50
C ALA A 455 -20.27 -12.10 12.47
N LYS A 456 -20.86 -11.62 13.57
CA LYS A 456 -21.23 -10.21 13.78
C LYS A 456 -20.42 -9.64 14.94
N PHE A 457 -19.98 -8.38 14.83
CA PHE A 457 -19.27 -7.70 15.92
C PHE A 457 -20.24 -6.84 16.72
N SER A 458 -20.01 -6.75 18.02
CA SER A 458 -20.77 -5.92 18.93
C SER A 458 -19.93 -5.56 20.15
N GLU A 459 -20.40 -4.62 20.97
CA GLU A 459 -19.76 -4.28 22.25
C GLU A 459 -19.72 -5.48 23.20
N GLN A 460 -20.65 -6.43 23.04
CA GLN A 460 -20.71 -7.66 23.80
C GLN A 460 -19.75 -8.75 23.28
N GLY A 461 -19.04 -8.51 22.19
CA GLY A 461 -18.09 -9.43 21.55
C GLY A 461 -18.53 -9.92 20.18
N ILE A 462 -17.89 -11.00 19.72
CA ILE A 462 -18.18 -11.64 18.42
C ILE A 462 -19.32 -12.64 18.57
N GLN A 463 -20.40 -12.44 17.81
CA GLN A 463 -21.46 -13.42 17.65
C GLN A 463 -21.20 -14.25 16.38
N VAL A 464 -20.71 -15.47 16.55
CA VAL A 464 -20.38 -16.36 15.42
C VAL A 464 -21.64 -17.09 14.93
N THR A 465 -21.95 -16.96 13.64
CA THR A 465 -23.08 -17.66 12.98
C THR A 465 -22.63 -18.95 12.29
N ASN A 466 -21.34 -19.07 11.92
CA ASN A 466 -20.75 -20.28 11.34
C ASN A 466 -19.40 -20.60 11.99
N GLN A 467 -19.41 -21.41 13.05
CA GLN A 467 -18.22 -21.67 13.88
C GLN A 467 -17.09 -22.37 13.12
N SER A 468 -17.41 -23.34 12.26
CA SER A 468 -16.39 -24.13 11.54
C SER A 468 -15.60 -23.25 10.57
N LEU A 469 -16.30 -22.46 9.76
CA LEU A 469 -15.67 -21.56 8.81
C LEU A 469 -14.96 -20.41 9.50
N PHE A 470 -15.57 -19.83 10.54
CA PHE A 470 -14.95 -18.79 11.37
C PHE A 470 -13.62 -19.26 11.96
N ASN A 471 -13.60 -20.41 12.65
CA ASN A 471 -12.38 -20.94 13.26
C ASN A 471 -11.29 -21.24 12.25
N LYS A 472 -11.65 -21.77 11.07
CA LYS A 472 -10.68 -22.03 10.00
C LYS A 472 -10.06 -20.73 9.48
N GLN A 473 -10.88 -19.70 9.26
CA GLN A 473 -10.42 -18.40 8.80
C GLN A 473 -9.54 -17.70 9.85
N VAL A 474 -9.96 -17.66 11.11
CA VAL A 474 -9.18 -17.11 12.23
C VAL A 474 -7.84 -17.85 12.38
N SER A 475 -7.87 -19.18 12.43
CA SER A 475 -6.65 -19.98 12.54
C SER A 475 -5.70 -19.74 11.37
N THR A 476 -6.21 -19.48 10.18
CA THR A 476 -5.35 -19.20 9.03
C THR A 476 -4.82 -17.77 9.12
N TYR A 477 -5.69 -16.81 9.45
CA TYR A 477 -5.38 -15.40 9.64
C TYR A 477 -4.28 -15.15 10.67
N ASP A 478 -4.39 -15.75 11.87
CA ASP A 478 -3.43 -15.55 12.97
C ASP A 478 -2.09 -16.27 12.71
N ASN A 479 -2.11 -17.38 11.95
CA ASN A 479 -0.90 -18.15 11.62
C ASN A 479 -0.27 -17.76 10.26
N LEU A 480 -0.67 -16.63 9.67
CA LEU A 480 0.04 -16.06 8.52
C LEU A 480 1.29 -15.33 9.02
N PRO A 481 2.51 -15.77 8.67
CA PRO A 481 3.70 -14.98 8.94
C PRO A 481 3.58 -13.67 8.15
N GLU A 482 3.92 -12.50 8.72
CA GLU A 482 4.06 -11.33 7.86
C GLU A 482 5.27 -11.52 6.94
N VAL A 483 5.40 -10.62 5.95
CA VAL A 483 6.58 -10.60 5.09
C VAL A 483 7.83 -10.29 5.90
N LEU A 484 7.73 -9.37 6.86
CA LEU A 484 8.84 -8.96 7.73
C LEU A 484 9.48 -10.14 8.47
N ASP A 485 8.66 -11.08 8.97
CA ASP A 485 9.13 -12.21 9.77
C ASP A 485 10.00 -13.20 8.99
N LYS A 486 9.87 -13.25 7.65
CA LYS A 486 10.74 -14.07 6.78
C LYS A 486 11.87 -13.30 6.11
N ILE A 487 11.98 -11.97 6.28
CA ILE A 487 13.14 -11.25 5.74
C ILE A 487 14.39 -11.73 6.47
N PRO A 488 15.37 -12.36 5.79
CA PRO A 488 16.54 -12.90 6.45
C PRO A 488 17.38 -11.76 7.01
N LYS A 489 17.90 -11.95 8.23
CA LYS A 489 18.76 -10.97 8.88
C LYS A 489 20.14 -10.95 8.24
N LEU A 490 20.60 -9.76 7.87
CA LEU A 490 21.96 -9.50 7.43
C LEU A 490 22.86 -9.35 8.66
N LYS A 491 23.94 -10.15 8.75
CA LYS A 491 24.84 -10.15 9.91
C LYS A 491 26.25 -9.73 9.55
N LEU A 492 26.89 -8.99 10.46
CA LEU A 492 28.22 -8.40 10.25
C LEU A 492 29.33 -9.48 10.28
N ASP A 493 29.14 -10.53 11.07
CA ASP A 493 30.08 -11.63 11.28
C ASP A 493 30.00 -12.72 10.19
N HIS A 494 28.99 -12.68 9.33
CA HIS A 494 28.90 -13.58 8.18
C HIS A 494 30.00 -13.28 7.14
N PRO A 495 30.55 -14.30 6.46
CA PRO A 495 31.47 -14.10 5.34
C PRO A 495 30.84 -13.23 4.25
N LEU A 496 31.66 -12.44 3.54
CA LEU A 496 31.22 -11.55 2.46
C LEU A 496 30.30 -12.24 1.45
N THR A 497 30.61 -13.49 1.08
CA THR A 497 29.79 -14.27 0.14
C THR A 497 28.39 -14.57 0.68
N GLU A 498 28.26 -14.81 1.98
CA GLU A 498 26.97 -15.04 2.64
C GLU A 498 26.19 -13.74 2.86
N GLN A 499 26.89 -12.63 3.16
CA GLN A 499 26.26 -11.30 3.22
C GLN A 499 25.66 -10.90 1.87
N GLN A 500 26.40 -11.10 0.77
CA GLN A 500 25.92 -10.83 -0.58
C GLN A 500 24.72 -11.72 -0.95
N LYS A 501 24.75 -13.02 -0.64
CA LYS A 501 23.61 -13.92 -0.83
C LYS A 501 22.39 -13.47 -0.02
N THR A 502 22.61 -13.03 1.21
CA THR A 502 21.54 -12.54 2.09
C THR A 502 20.90 -11.29 1.50
N VAL A 503 21.67 -10.31 1.02
CA VAL A 503 21.13 -9.12 0.34
C VAL A 503 20.27 -9.51 -0.86
N LEU A 504 20.72 -10.46 -1.69
CA LEU A 504 19.94 -10.97 -2.82
C LEU A 504 18.62 -11.63 -2.39
N ALA A 505 18.60 -12.28 -1.23
CA ALA A 505 17.38 -12.91 -0.67
C ALA A 505 16.43 -11.90 -0.01
N ILE A 506 16.96 -10.83 0.59
CA ILE A 506 16.18 -9.75 1.22
C ILE A 506 15.35 -8.99 0.19
N VAL A 507 15.97 -8.64 -0.95
CA VAL A 507 15.37 -7.74 -1.94
C VAL A 507 13.97 -8.19 -2.37
N PRO A 508 13.75 -9.42 -2.87
CA PRO A 508 12.40 -9.87 -3.25
C PRO A 508 11.36 -9.80 -2.13
N LEU A 509 11.78 -9.99 -0.87
CA LEU A 509 10.87 -9.94 0.29
C LEU A 509 10.53 -8.50 0.67
N LEU A 510 11.49 -7.56 0.62
CA LEU A 510 11.20 -6.13 0.81
C LEU A 510 10.28 -5.57 -0.28
N MET A 511 10.36 -6.08 -1.51
CA MET A 511 9.42 -5.70 -2.57
C MET A 511 7.99 -6.19 -2.27
N ASN A 512 7.84 -7.34 -1.62
CA ASN A 512 6.52 -7.77 -1.13
C ASN A 512 6.08 -6.94 0.08
N TYR A 513 7.01 -6.46 0.93
CA TYR A 513 6.68 -5.57 2.05
C TYR A 513 6.13 -4.22 1.54
N ASP A 514 6.73 -3.65 0.51
CA ASP A 514 6.26 -2.41 -0.14
C ASP A 514 4.79 -2.45 -0.59
N GLN A 515 4.33 -3.58 -1.13
CA GLN A 515 2.92 -3.77 -1.51
C GLN A 515 1.96 -3.71 -0.32
N ASN A 516 2.50 -3.76 0.90
CA ASN A 516 1.79 -4.00 2.15
C ASN A 516 2.00 -2.89 3.19
N ALA A 517 2.88 -1.91 2.93
CA ALA A 517 3.48 -1.05 3.94
C ALA A 517 3.10 0.43 3.81
N GLU A 518 3.82 1.27 4.57
CA GLU A 518 3.53 2.69 4.80
C GLU A 518 3.69 3.62 3.59
N LEU A 519 3.79 3.07 2.38
CA LEU A 519 3.92 3.83 1.13
C LEU A 519 2.56 4.14 0.51
N LYS A 520 2.53 4.95 -0.54
CA LYS A 520 1.30 5.15 -1.32
C LYS A 520 0.89 3.81 -1.98
N PRO A 521 -0.38 3.40 -1.84
CA PRO A 521 -0.87 2.16 -2.42
C PRO A 521 -0.75 2.15 -3.95
N ASP A 522 -0.67 0.94 -4.50
CA ASP A 522 -0.70 0.67 -5.94
C ASP A 522 -2.03 1.10 -6.57
N CYS A 523 -3.16 0.92 -5.87
CA CYS A 523 -4.47 1.49 -6.23
C CYS A 523 -4.51 3.01 -6.01
N SER A 524 -3.75 3.73 -6.82
CA SER A 524 -4.13 5.06 -7.28
C SER A 524 -3.58 5.27 -8.70
N GLU A 525 -4.48 5.38 -9.67
CA GLU A 525 -4.21 5.63 -11.09
C GLU A 525 -3.80 7.08 -11.34
N ASN A 526 -2.73 7.47 -10.67
CA ASN A 526 -2.03 8.71 -10.94
C ASN A 526 -1.01 8.48 -12.07
N LYS A 527 -0.40 9.57 -12.55
CA LYS A 527 0.60 9.49 -13.62
C LYS A 527 1.73 8.50 -13.29
N ALA A 528 2.07 8.27 -12.02
CA ALA A 528 3.14 7.36 -11.60
C ALA A 528 2.77 5.86 -11.68
N PHE A 529 1.49 5.51 -11.79
CA PHE A 529 1.03 4.12 -11.69
C PHE A 529 1.73 3.16 -12.66
N PRO A 530 1.80 3.42 -13.99
CA PRO A 530 2.52 2.53 -14.92
C PRO A 530 3.98 2.24 -14.53
N ALA A 531 4.76 3.28 -14.19
CA ALA A 531 6.15 3.13 -13.80
C ALA A 531 6.31 2.41 -12.45
N ARG A 532 5.41 2.69 -11.49
CA ARG A 532 5.39 2.02 -10.18
C ARG A 532 5.19 0.52 -10.35
N THR A 533 4.21 0.14 -11.17
CA THR A 533 3.91 -1.26 -11.49
C THR A 533 5.09 -1.93 -12.16
N GLN A 534 5.73 -1.29 -13.16
CA GLN A 534 6.93 -1.85 -13.79
C GLN A 534 8.07 -2.13 -12.80
N LEU A 535 8.31 -1.20 -11.86
CA LEU A 535 9.36 -1.34 -10.86
C LEU A 535 9.08 -2.49 -9.89
N ARG A 536 7.84 -2.55 -9.37
CA ARG A 536 7.37 -3.57 -8.41
C ARG A 536 7.27 -4.96 -9.04
N GLU A 537 6.99 -5.03 -10.34
CA GLU A 537 6.74 -6.27 -11.05
C GLU A 537 7.94 -6.79 -11.85
N ARG A 538 9.15 -6.30 -11.60
CA ARG A 538 10.37 -6.89 -12.18
C ARG A 538 10.47 -8.39 -11.91
N THR A 539 10.96 -9.15 -12.89
CA THR A 539 11.26 -10.57 -12.70
C THR A 539 12.36 -10.74 -11.66
N LYS A 540 12.47 -11.94 -11.05
CA LYS A 540 13.58 -12.25 -10.14
C LYS A 540 14.93 -11.96 -10.79
N GLU A 541 15.08 -12.28 -12.08
CA GLU A 541 16.27 -11.97 -12.86
C GLU A 541 16.52 -10.46 -12.99
N ALA A 542 15.48 -9.67 -13.33
CA ALA A 542 15.58 -8.22 -13.47
C ALA A 542 15.89 -7.51 -12.13
N PHE A 543 15.52 -8.10 -11.00
CA PHE A 543 15.98 -7.64 -9.68
C PHE A 543 17.42 -8.07 -9.39
N THR A 544 17.75 -9.33 -9.66
CA THR A 544 19.02 -9.96 -9.25
C THR A 544 20.20 -9.47 -10.09
N LYS A 545 20.02 -9.26 -11.40
CA LYS A 545 21.12 -8.98 -12.33
C LYS A 545 21.87 -7.68 -12.02
N PRO A 546 21.23 -6.52 -11.77
CA PRO A 546 21.93 -5.31 -11.37
C PRO A 546 22.68 -5.49 -10.03
N LEU A 547 22.07 -6.20 -9.08
CA LEU A 547 22.67 -6.46 -7.78
C LEU A 547 23.90 -7.36 -7.88
N LEU A 548 23.88 -8.42 -8.69
CA LEU A 548 25.04 -9.28 -8.92
C LEU A 548 26.23 -8.52 -9.53
N ARG A 549 25.96 -7.50 -10.34
CA ARG A 549 26.99 -6.62 -10.91
C ARG A 549 27.60 -5.71 -9.84
N ASP A 550 26.77 -5.16 -8.95
CA ASP A 550 27.18 -4.06 -8.08
C ASP A 550 27.60 -4.50 -6.66
N LEU A 551 27.01 -5.56 -6.11
CA LEU A 551 27.31 -6.12 -4.77
C LEU A 551 28.78 -6.50 -4.53
N PRO A 552 29.56 -6.98 -5.51
CA PRO A 552 30.99 -7.19 -5.34
C PRO A 552 31.77 -5.93 -4.92
N ASN A 553 31.20 -4.74 -5.17
CA ASN A 553 31.81 -3.46 -4.85
C ASN A 553 31.28 -2.83 -3.55
N ILE A 554 30.48 -3.56 -2.77
CA ILE A 554 29.89 -3.10 -1.52
C ILE A 554 30.72 -3.62 -0.34
N THR A 555 30.97 -2.77 0.65
CA THR A 555 31.62 -3.14 1.92
C THR A 555 30.57 -3.27 3.02
N PHE A 556 30.72 -4.27 3.89
CA PHE A 556 29.83 -4.47 5.04
C PHE A 556 30.48 -4.04 6.36
N HIS A 557 31.76 -3.65 6.33
CA HIS A 557 32.44 -3.07 7.48
C HIS A 557 32.04 -1.60 7.67
N ASP A 558 32.11 -1.14 8.93
CA ASP A 558 31.82 0.23 9.34
C ASP A 558 30.55 0.83 8.70
N PRO A 559 29.39 0.15 8.82
CA PRO A 559 28.18 0.51 8.08
C PRO A 559 27.68 1.93 8.34
N ALA A 560 28.02 2.53 9.49
CA ALA A 560 27.67 3.92 9.80
C ALA A 560 28.32 4.95 8.83
N ASP A 561 29.54 4.68 8.35
CA ASP A 561 30.29 5.58 7.46
C ASP A 561 29.71 5.62 6.04
N HIS A 562 28.78 4.73 5.77
CA HIS A 562 28.21 4.44 4.48
C HIS A 562 26.75 4.88 4.35
N LEU A 563 26.20 5.50 5.41
CA LEU A 563 24.86 6.07 5.38
C LEU A 563 24.82 7.42 4.64
N ILE A 564 23.79 7.57 3.81
CA ILE A 564 23.49 8.80 3.08
C ILE A 564 22.35 9.53 3.80
N ALA A 565 22.49 10.86 3.94
CA ALA A 565 21.46 11.71 4.49
C ALA A 565 20.19 11.71 3.61
N ASN A 566 19.01 11.76 4.22
CA ASN A 566 17.73 11.64 3.49
C ASN A 566 17.59 12.72 2.41
N GLN A 567 18.03 13.95 2.72
CA GLN A 567 18.01 15.08 1.77
C GLN A 567 18.82 14.81 0.49
N HIS A 568 19.91 14.05 0.57
CA HIS A 568 20.68 13.68 -0.61
C HIS A 568 19.94 12.64 -1.48
N ILE A 569 19.25 11.69 -0.84
CA ILE A 569 18.42 10.69 -1.57
C ILE A 569 17.22 11.40 -2.22
N ILE A 570 16.58 12.35 -1.52
CA ILE A 570 15.51 13.19 -2.06
C ILE A 570 16.03 14.03 -3.24
N GLN A 571 17.23 14.62 -3.13
CA GLN A 571 17.81 15.39 -4.22
C GLN A 571 18.11 14.51 -5.44
N LEU A 572 18.56 13.27 -5.24
CA LEU A 572 18.73 12.30 -6.31
C LEU A 572 17.40 11.98 -7.00
N ALA A 573 16.31 11.82 -6.25
CA ALA A 573 14.98 11.64 -6.83
C ALA A 573 14.52 12.88 -7.63
N LYS A 574 14.82 14.11 -7.15
CA LYS A 574 14.59 15.36 -7.92
C LYS A 574 15.38 15.41 -9.22
N ASP A 575 16.64 15.00 -9.17
CA ASP A 575 17.49 14.94 -10.37
C ASP A 575 16.92 13.95 -11.40
N ILE A 576 16.45 12.77 -10.95
CA ILE A 576 15.78 11.78 -11.82
C ILE A 576 14.47 12.34 -12.41
N GLN A 577 13.64 13.01 -11.60
CA GLN A 577 12.42 13.66 -12.06
C GLN A 577 12.72 14.67 -13.17
N GLN A 578 13.68 15.57 -12.94
CA GLN A 578 14.08 16.60 -13.90
C GLN A 578 14.58 15.96 -15.20
N PHE A 579 15.38 14.90 -15.11
CA PHE A 579 15.88 14.20 -16.30
C PHE A 579 14.74 13.69 -17.19
N TYR A 580 13.72 13.05 -16.61
CA TYR A 580 12.57 12.58 -17.39
C TYR A 580 11.71 13.73 -17.93
N GLN A 581 11.58 14.84 -17.22
CA GLN A 581 10.88 16.02 -17.71
C GLN A 581 11.58 16.63 -18.93
N ASP A 582 12.90 16.74 -18.91
CA ASP A 582 13.71 17.22 -20.05
C ASP A 582 13.51 16.32 -21.29
N VAL A 583 13.49 14.99 -21.08
CA VAL A 583 13.21 14.00 -22.12
C VAL A 583 11.81 14.19 -22.71
N VAL A 584 10.78 14.27 -21.86
CA VAL A 584 9.39 14.44 -22.30
C VAL A 584 9.25 15.71 -23.14
N GLN A 585 9.88 16.81 -22.71
CA GLN A 585 9.88 18.06 -23.46
C GLN A 585 10.56 17.91 -24.83
N SER A 586 11.72 17.26 -24.89
CA SER A 586 12.45 16.99 -26.14
C SER A 586 11.64 16.14 -27.13
N LEU A 587 11.00 15.07 -26.66
CA LEU A 587 10.16 14.18 -27.48
C LEU A 587 8.88 14.88 -27.96
N THR A 588 8.29 15.73 -27.11
CA THR A 588 7.11 16.53 -27.48
C THR A 588 7.46 17.51 -28.60
N ILE A 589 8.62 18.19 -28.52
CA ILE A 589 9.10 19.07 -29.59
C ILE A 589 9.37 18.29 -30.89
N SER A 590 9.81 17.03 -30.77
CA SER A 590 10.12 16.16 -31.89
C SER A 590 8.90 15.46 -32.52
N ASN A 591 7.68 15.76 -32.05
CA ASN A 591 6.42 15.12 -32.49
C ASN A 591 6.44 13.59 -32.39
N THR A 592 7.11 13.03 -31.38
CA THR A 592 7.11 11.60 -31.09
C THR A 592 5.70 11.11 -30.72
N GLU A 593 5.38 9.85 -31.02
CA GLU A 593 4.05 9.30 -30.73
C GLU A 593 3.69 9.41 -29.22
N PRO A 594 2.47 9.86 -28.87
CA PRO A 594 2.06 10.05 -27.48
C PRO A 594 2.21 8.80 -26.60
N LYS A 595 2.05 7.59 -27.17
CA LYS A 595 2.22 6.32 -26.44
C LYS A 595 3.66 6.09 -25.98
N GLN A 596 4.65 6.61 -26.70
CA GLN A 596 6.07 6.50 -26.33
C GLN A 596 6.45 7.52 -25.24
N ILE A 597 5.77 8.68 -25.20
CA ILE A 597 5.99 9.73 -24.19
C ILE A 597 5.41 9.33 -22.82
N ALA A 598 4.26 8.65 -22.81
CA ALA A 598 3.50 8.33 -21.60
C ALA A 598 4.31 7.57 -20.52
N LEU A 599 5.25 6.70 -20.92
CA LEU A 599 6.08 5.97 -19.95
C LEU A 599 7.07 6.91 -19.25
N TYR A 600 7.65 7.89 -19.95
CA TYR A 600 8.58 8.85 -19.36
C TYR A 600 7.87 9.83 -18.44
N GLU A 601 6.67 10.28 -18.81
CA GLU A 601 5.80 11.05 -17.92
C GLU A 601 5.48 10.26 -16.65
N SER A 602 5.23 8.96 -16.78
CA SER A 602 4.97 8.10 -15.64
C SER A 602 6.18 7.94 -14.72
N ARG A 603 7.38 7.79 -15.28
CA ARG A 603 8.63 7.71 -14.50
C ARG A 603 8.96 9.03 -13.81
N ALA A 604 8.73 10.17 -14.46
CA ALA A 604 8.87 11.49 -13.82
C ALA A 604 7.91 11.63 -12.63
N ALA A 605 6.64 11.24 -12.81
CA ALA A 605 5.65 11.28 -11.76
C ALA A 605 5.98 10.31 -10.60
N LEU A 606 6.60 9.16 -10.88
CA LEU A 606 7.06 8.23 -9.84
C LEU A 606 8.19 8.84 -8.99
N ALA A 607 9.16 9.49 -9.63
CA ALA A 607 10.23 10.19 -8.93
C ALA A 607 9.68 11.32 -8.04
N GLU A 608 8.74 12.12 -8.57
CA GLU A 608 8.00 13.15 -7.81
C GLU A 608 7.29 12.56 -6.59
N GLU A 609 6.65 11.41 -6.79
CA GLU A 609 5.97 10.73 -5.71
C GLU A 609 6.95 10.33 -4.61
N TYR A 610 8.09 9.72 -4.94
CA TYR A 610 9.08 9.31 -3.94
C TYR A 610 9.72 10.47 -3.20
N ILE A 611 9.95 11.62 -3.84
CA ILE A 611 10.35 12.86 -3.14
C ILE A 611 9.40 13.14 -1.98
N SER A 612 8.09 13.08 -2.23
CA SER A 612 7.09 13.33 -1.19
C SER A 612 7.01 12.22 -0.14
N GLN A 613 7.37 10.98 -0.49
CA GLN A 613 7.28 9.82 0.41
C GLN A 613 8.49 9.73 1.36
N PHE A 614 9.69 10.10 0.92
CA PHE A 614 10.86 10.16 1.80
C PHE A 614 10.66 11.10 2.99
N ASP A 615 10.00 12.24 2.80
CA ASP A 615 9.72 13.19 3.87
C ASP A 615 8.56 12.75 4.79
N LYS A 616 7.56 12.05 4.23
CA LYS A 616 6.28 11.78 4.93
C LYS A 616 6.16 10.38 5.53
N ARG A 617 6.87 9.39 4.97
CA ARG A 617 6.56 7.96 5.14
C ARG A 617 7.79 7.08 5.41
N ALA A 618 9.01 7.55 5.16
CA ALA A 618 10.24 6.83 5.48
C ALA A 618 10.54 6.77 7.00
N THR A 619 9.51 6.88 7.85
CA THR A 619 9.61 6.88 9.31
C THR A 619 9.86 5.47 9.87
N TYR A 620 9.61 4.43 9.08
CA TYR A 620 9.91 3.03 9.40
C TYR A 620 11.12 2.52 8.61
N PRO A 621 12.02 1.72 9.21
CA PRO A 621 13.25 1.25 8.58
C PRO A 621 13.03 0.54 7.24
N GLU A 622 12.04 -0.34 7.14
CA GLU A 622 11.79 -1.12 5.93
C GLU A 622 11.20 -0.26 4.82
N THR A 623 10.38 0.74 5.16
CA THR A 623 9.87 1.73 4.20
C THR A 623 11.01 2.54 3.58
N HIS A 624 11.98 2.97 4.39
CA HIS A 624 13.19 3.65 3.88
C HIS A 624 14.05 2.74 3.00
N GLN A 625 14.24 1.48 3.41
CA GLN A 625 14.98 0.48 2.63
C GLN A 625 14.35 0.26 1.24
N VAL A 626 13.02 0.13 1.18
CA VAL A 626 12.27 0.00 -0.07
C VAL A 626 12.48 1.23 -0.96
N LEU A 627 12.27 2.43 -0.44
CA LEU A 627 12.39 3.66 -1.23
C LEU A 627 13.82 3.87 -1.77
N ALA A 628 14.84 3.56 -0.97
CA ALA A 628 16.24 3.62 -1.39
C ALA A 628 16.52 2.60 -2.51
N LEU A 629 16.06 1.36 -2.35
CA LEU A 629 16.21 0.30 -3.34
C LEU A 629 15.48 0.59 -4.65
N PHE A 630 14.29 1.18 -4.57
CA PHE A 630 13.54 1.63 -5.75
C PHE A 630 14.21 2.79 -6.46
N THR A 631 14.79 3.73 -5.72
CA THR A 631 15.60 4.79 -6.31
C THR A 631 16.82 4.22 -7.03
N TYR A 632 17.44 3.16 -6.50
CA TYR A 632 18.51 2.44 -7.18
C TYR A 632 18.06 1.81 -8.52
N TYR A 633 16.87 1.20 -8.55
CA TYR A 633 16.34 0.61 -9.78
C TYR A 633 15.86 1.64 -10.80
N MET A 634 15.39 2.82 -10.38
CA MET A 634 15.11 3.92 -11.32
C MET A 634 16.38 4.38 -12.04
N ILE A 635 17.54 4.39 -11.37
CA ILE A 635 18.82 4.67 -12.02
C ILE A 635 19.18 3.57 -13.03
N GLU A 636 18.90 2.31 -12.70
CA GLU A 636 19.10 1.21 -13.64
C GLU A 636 18.23 1.35 -14.90
N ASP A 637 16.98 1.81 -14.75
CA ASP A 637 16.09 2.05 -15.89
C ASP A 637 16.62 3.14 -16.83
N LEU A 638 17.24 4.18 -16.29
CA LEU A 638 17.91 5.22 -17.08
C LEU A 638 19.09 4.67 -17.92
N LYS A 639 19.77 3.62 -17.44
CA LYS A 639 20.91 3.02 -18.15
C LYS A 639 20.51 2.20 -19.36
N SER A 640 19.30 1.63 -19.32
CA SER A 640 18.82 0.73 -20.37
C SER A 640 18.47 1.40 -21.70
N ASP A 641 18.45 2.74 -21.75
CA ASP A 641 18.08 3.49 -22.94
C ASP A 641 19.18 4.50 -23.34
N SER A 642 19.93 4.16 -24.39
CA SER A 642 21.02 4.98 -24.91
C SER A 642 20.55 6.26 -25.61
N GLU A 643 19.29 6.33 -26.06
CA GLU A 643 18.75 7.55 -26.66
C GLU A 643 18.38 8.57 -25.58
N LEU A 644 17.84 8.11 -24.45
CA LEU A 644 17.58 8.95 -23.27
C LEU A 644 18.85 9.65 -22.78
N GLN A 645 19.97 8.93 -22.72
CA GLN A 645 21.24 9.44 -22.21
C GLN A 645 21.74 10.67 -22.98
N ARG A 646 21.38 10.81 -24.27
CA ARG A 646 21.82 11.94 -25.11
C ARG A 646 21.09 13.24 -24.80
N ASN A 647 19.89 13.20 -24.20
CA ASN A 647 19.10 14.39 -23.92
C ASN A 647 19.75 15.28 -22.84
N ASN A 648 20.32 14.68 -21.78
CA ASN A 648 21.00 15.42 -20.72
C ASN A 648 22.17 14.62 -20.11
N GLN A 649 23.27 14.49 -20.84
CA GLN A 649 24.43 13.68 -20.45
C GLN A 649 25.04 14.10 -19.10
N ALA A 650 25.12 15.41 -18.84
CA ALA A 650 25.71 15.91 -17.60
C ALA A 650 24.87 15.50 -16.37
N LEU A 651 23.54 15.64 -16.45
CA LEU A 651 22.63 15.21 -15.39
C LEU A 651 22.61 13.69 -15.26
N PHE A 652 22.63 12.95 -16.37
CA PHE A 652 22.73 11.49 -16.35
C PHE A 652 23.96 11.00 -15.60
N HIS A 653 25.15 11.53 -15.92
CA HIS A 653 26.38 11.13 -15.22
C HIS A 653 26.37 11.49 -13.73
N LYS A 654 25.75 12.62 -13.36
CA LYS A 654 25.53 13.00 -11.96
C LYS A 654 24.67 11.96 -11.23
N ILE A 655 23.56 11.54 -11.84
CA ILE A 655 22.64 10.53 -11.29
C ILE A 655 23.32 9.16 -11.21
N GLU A 656 23.95 8.72 -12.29
CA GLU A 656 24.63 7.43 -12.39
C GLU A 656 25.70 7.26 -11.30
N ALA A 657 26.45 8.31 -11.00
CA ALA A 657 27.48 8.29 -9.95
C ALA A 657 26.93 7.95 -8.55
N GLN A 658 25.62 8.14 -8.32
CA GLN A 658 24.97 7.83 -7.04
C GLN A 658 24.49 6.38 -6.91
N GLN A 659 24.53 5.58 -7.99
CA GLN A 659 23.97 4.23 -7.98
C GLN A 659 24.64 3.31 -6.94
N ARG A 660 25.98 3.24 -6.94
CA ARG A 660 26.74 2.42 -5.98
C ARG A 660 26.62 2.95 -4.55
N PRO A 661 26.81 4.26 -4.27
CA PRO A 661 26.55 4.82 -2.94
C PRO A 661 25.17 4.46 -2.38
N LEU A 662 24.13 4.46 -3.22
CA LEU A 662 22.77 4.15 -2.80
C LEU A 662 22.59 2.66 -2.43
N LEU A 663 23.18 1.74 -3.19
CA LEU A 663 23.19 0.32 -2.83
C LEU A 663 24.00 0.05 -1.55
N GLN A 664 25.12 0.76 -1.38
CA GLN A 664 25.94 0.72 -0.17
C GLN A 664 25.13 1.20 1.05
N HIS A 665 24.42 2.33 0.93
CA HIS A 665 23.52 2.84 1.95
C HIS A 665 22.42 1.83 2.30
N PHE A 666 21.78 1.20 1.30
CA PHE A 666 20.76 0.18 1.52
C PHE A 666 21.29 -1.00 2.37
N ALA A 667 22.44 -1.57 1.99
CA ALA A 667 23.04 -2.69 2.71
C ALA A 667 23.46 -2.31 4.14
N SER A 668 24.09 -1.14 4.30
CA SER A 668 24.52 -0.61 5.59
C SER A 668 23.36 -0.30 6.51
N HIS A 669 22.29 0.31 6.00
CA HIS A 669 21.08 0.59 6.75
C HIS A 669 20.38 -0.70 7.21
N ARG A 670 20.31 -1.72 6.34
CA ARG A 670 19.74 -3.03 6.72
C ARG A 670 20.55 -3.72 7.80
N LEU A 671 21.87 -3.78 7.62
CA LEU A 671 22.78 -4.39 8.58
C LEU A 671 22.66 -3.73 9.95
N LEU A 672 22.61 -2.39 9.99
CA LEU A 672 22.36 -1.65 11.22
C LEU A 672 21.01 -2.03 11.82
N ASN A 673 19.90 -2.04 11.07
CA ASN A 673 18.58 -2.40 11.59
C ASN A 673 18.50 -3.83 12.16
N ASP A 674 19.15 -4.79 11.51
CA ASP A 674 19.16 -6.19 11.95
C ASP A 674 19.95 -6.38 13.26
N MET A 675 21.07 -5.67 13.42
CA MET A 675 21.89 -5.71 14.64
C MET A 675 21.15 -5.27 15.91
N LEU A 676 20.03 -4.55 15.77
CA LEU A 676 19.23 -4.00 16.88
C LEU A 676 18.11 -4.94 17.25
N SER A 677 17.55 -5.57 16.21
CA SER A 677 16.45 -6.52 16.34
C SER A 677 16.88 -7.82 17.03
N ASP A 678 18.19 -8.01 17.25
CA ASP A 678 18.80 -9.15 17.96
C ASP A 678 19.21 -8.83 19.41
N GLY A 679 19.04 -7.58 19.88
CA GLY A 679 19.33 -7.13 21.25
C GLY A 679 18.07 -6.76 22.02
#